data_AF-A0A9N8HNI8-F1
#
_entry.id   AF-A0A9N8HNI8-F1
#
_cell.length_a   1.000
_cell.length_b   1.000
_cell.length_c   1.000
_cell.angle_alpha   90.00
_cell.angle_beta   90.00
_cell.angle_gamma   90.00
#
_symmetry.space_group_name_H-M   'P 1'
#
loop_
_entity.id
_entity.type
_entity.pdbx_description
1 polymer ?
#
loop_
_entity_poly.entity_id
_entity_poly.type
_entity_poly.pdbx_seq_one_letter_code
_entity_poly.pdbx_strand_id
1 'polypeptide(L)'
;MPGTPVARGQHVVPSGIAVEEFSDGPEACDRLTKECPDAVQTLLYEKKLQTIYVKFMEDLVKKGHDGKTWNIPALVEIVQRFQRQFVGIQVALCCLTSHCGSYRWYWIEYIDTTVQPAYKPTQFDLSGYQRVLHNSHAIPGNGSVAVHEMLDWSPKKFVSTVPQPVLELVQAKGATALYQKLIQTIYDSKTTRTWTGSWKTTEVLAIVKQFESEFQAFGLDIVVCKCTDPRDDWEYLKWLEIMDQTTILNYVPLYSVDDAKRKDVSERFSSTRGGNTRHAVEQLVVNGQPQLSENCPAAVVQMMHLKGLTTQDYEKLDTAIAASQSLRNFFDIWRLQDQGLIQFTPLEDFRSCFAKHGVRTILCESVGSNEGRNYWLEYIDMATTPNYSTPYNVNYGETSVTKKGDDEQQTSYKTVIHGHHKVPEGVVVEELGGVQKLTDPCSPEVLALLEEKDLLDVYQDCMKSIASAKSTRSWIRNWKSEEILAVLQEYEKPFAAMDVQVALCKLKPDKGMSYRWFEFIDTTKAKTYVPQYDVSSYDETLELLQTTLHFPKGIAVELLMDRKTVMQTVPAGVKTMMEAKDCMDLYNALVDVLCQSVVGDDNNDASEAHMKELTNVLGPKFETKGVSVYLSGKTEASLEGGAKSFFWVEFVDRVAQPNYVAQRGIDMKKLPTKGFSKEEALLASGFVALTLAEELLPLMFVF
;
A
#
# COMPACT_ATOMS: atom_id res chain seq x y z
N MET A 1 -7.06 -20.71 34.17
CA MET A 1 -8.09 -19.93 33.46
C MET A 1 -7.60 -19.69 32.04
N PRO A 2 -8.47 -19.61 31.01
CA PRO A 2 -8.04 -19.16 29.69
C PRO A 2 -7.44 -17.75 29.80
N GLY A 3 -6.34 -17.48 29.10
CA GLY A 3 -5.60 -16.22 29.19
C GLY A 3 -6.35 -15.04 28.60
N THR A 4 -5.92 -13.82 28.96
CA THR A 4 -6.51 -12.57 28.44
C THR A 4 -5.86 -12.21 27.10
N PRO A 5 -6.64 -11.94 26.04
CA PRO A 5 -6.09 -11.45 24.77
C PRO A 5 -5.59 -10.01 24.89
N VAL A 6 -4.46 -9.72 24.24
CA VAL A 6 -3.70 -8.47 24.22
C VAL A 6 -3.26 -8.19 22.77
N ALA A 7 -3.01 -6.92 22.44
CA ALA A 7 -2.57 -6.40 21.15
C ALA A 7 -3.55 -6.75 20.02
N ARG A 8 -4.78 -6.22 20.10
CA ARG A 8 -5.87 -6.47 19.13
C ARG A 8 -6.18 -7.96 18.92
N GLY A 9 -6.11 -8.75 19.99
CA GLY A 9 -6.52 -10.17 19.97
C GLY A 9 -5.47 -11.15 19.46
N GLN A 10 -4.23 -10.72 19.21
CA GLN A 10 -3.19 -11.59 18.67
C GLN A 10 -2.31 -12.26 19.73
N HIS A 11 -2.29 -11.76 20.97
CA HIS A 11 -1.43 -12.31 22.01
C HIS A 11 -2.20 -12.67 23.28
N VAL A 12 -2.27 -13.96 23.62
CA VAL A 12 -2.92 -14.42 24.85
C VAL A 12 -1.88 -14.52 25.96
N VAL A 13 -2.01 -13.72 27.01
CA VAL A 13 -1.08 -13.78 28.15
C VAL A 13 -1.52 -14.82 29.20
N PRO A 14 -0.59 -15.63 29.73
CA PRO A 14 -0.87 -16.57 30.82
C PRO A 14 -1.36 -15.90 32.11
N SER A 15 -2.00 -16.67 32.99
CA SER A 15 -2.34 -16.20 34.34
C SER A 15 -1.08 -15.79 35.12
N GLY A 16 -1.18 -14.72 35.92
CA GLY A 16 -0.04 -14.12 36.61
C GLY A 16 0.68 -13.04 35.80
N ILE A 17 0.17 -12.70 34.61
CA ILE A 17 0.67 -11.60 33.78
C ILE A 17 -0.49 -10.64 33.52
N ALA A 18 -0.27 -9.36 33.79
CA ALA A 18 -1.19 -8.29 33.45
C ALA A 18 -0.55 -7.37 32.40
N VAL A 19 -1.35 -6.82 31.50
CA VAL A 19 -0.85 -5.95 30.43
C VAL A 19 -1.56 -4.61 30.43
N GLU A 20 -0.79 -3.57 30.13
CA GLU A 20 -1.28 -2.22 29.90
C GLU A 20 -0.77 -1.69 28.55
N GLU A 21 -1.71 -1.43 27.64
CA GLU A 21 -1.42 -0.95 26.28
C GLU A 21 -1.45 0.57 26.20
N PHE A 22 -0.59 1.14 25.37
CA PHE A 22 -0.62 2.55 25.05
C PHE A 22 -0.16 2.84 23.61
N SER A 23 -0.80 3.84 23.01
CA SER A 23 -0.55 4.30 21.64
C SER A 23 0.31 5.58 21.65
N ASP A 24 0.87 5.96 20.50
CA ASP A 24 1.36 7.34 20.34
C ASP A 24 0.20 8.35 20.44
N GLY A 25 0.53 9.62 20.66
CA GLY A 25 -0.40 10.75 20.66
C GLY A 25 -0.75 11.32 22.06
N PRO A 26 -1.22 12.58 22.12
CA PRO A 26 -1.47 13.27 23.39
C PRO A 26 -2.56 12.59 24.24
N GLU A 27 -3.56 11.98 23.61
CA GLU A 27 -4.64 11.26 24.32
C GLU A 27 -4.14 10.03 25.07
N ALA A 28 -3.04 9.42 24.61
CA ALA A 28 -2.48 8.24 25.27
C ALA A 28 -1.90 8.56 26.66
N CYS A 29 -1.29 9.74 26.83
CA CYS A 29 -0.80 10.22 28.11
C CYS A 29 -1.92 10.40 29.14
N ASP A 30 -3.04 10.95 28.69
CA ASP A 30 -4.21 11.18 29.53
C ASP A 30 -4.82 9.86 30.00
N ARG A 31 -4.92 8.87 29.11
CA ARG A 31 -5.44 7.54 29.45
C ARG A 31 -4.53 6.80 30.44
N LEU A 32 -3.22 6.75 30.19
CA LEU A 32 -2.23 6.09 31.07
C LEU A 32 -2.18 6.65 32.51
N THR A 33 -2.59 7.91 32.70
CA THR A 33 -2.58 8.55 34.03
C THR A 33 -3.92 8.50 34.74
N LYS A 34 -5.02 8.33 33.99
CA LYS A 34 -6.39 8.32 34.54
C LYS A 34 -6.93 6.91 34.77
N GLU A 35 -6.47 5.95 33.99
CA GLU A 35 -7.01 4.59 33.96
C GLU A 35 -5.91 3.58 34.22
N CYS A 36 -6.11 2.69 35.20
CA CYS A 36 -5.28 1.52 35.43
C CYS A 36 -6.13 0.30 35.08
N PRO A 37 -5.73 -0.54 34.10
CA PRO A 37 -6.52 -1.72 33.73
C PRO A 37 -6.78 -2.64 34.93
N ASP A 38 -7.99 -3.17 35.06
CA ASP A 38 -8.42 -3.97 36.24
C ASP A 38 -7.46 -5.12 36.58
N ALA A 39 -6.92 -5.79 35.55
CA ALA A 39 -5.96 -6.88 35.74
C ALA A 39 -4.64 -6.38 36.35
N VAL A 40 -4.16 -5.21 35.92
CA VAL A 40 -2.96 -4.56 36.45
C VAL A 40 -3.24 -4.07 37.87
N GLN A 41 -4.38 -3.41 38.09
CA GLN A 41 -4.78 -2.93 39.40
C GLN A 41 -4.89 -4.08 40.43
N THR A 42 -5.50 -5.20 40.03
CA THR A 42 -5.63 -6.39 40.87
C THR A 42 -4.27 -6.94 41.27
N LEU A 43 -3.38 -7.16 40.30
CA LEU A 43 -2.03 -7.66 40.54
C LEU A 43 -1.23 -6.72 41.45
N LEU A 44 -1.28 -5.41 41.19
CA LEU A 44 -0.58 -4.41 41.99
C LEU A 44 -1.15 -4.31 43.41
N TYR A 45 -2.46 -4.53 43.58
CA TYR A 45 -3.10 -4.56 44.89
C TYR A 45 -2.63 -5.74 45.73
N GLU A 46 -2.61 -6.93 45.14
CA GLU A 46 -2.12 -8.15 45.79
C GLU A 46 -0.66 -8.03 46.24
N LYS A 47 0.18 -7.35 45.44
CA LYS A 47 1.60 -7.11 45.76
C LYS A 47 1.87 -5.83 46.57
N LYS A 48 0.85 -5.01 46.83
CA LYS A 48 0.96 -3.70 47.52
C LYS A 48 1.91 -2.71 46.83
N LEU A 49 1.86 -2.64 45.50
CA LEU A 49 2.77 -1.85 44.65
C LEU A 49 2.12 -0.59 44.04
N GLN A 50 0.91 -0.21 44.46
CA GLN A 50 0.13 0.87 43.84
C GLN A 50 0.87 2.22 43.88
N THR A 51 1.52 2.57 45.00
CA THR A 51 2.27 3.82 45.14
C THR A 51 3.48 3.88 44.19
N ILE A 52 4.11 2.74 43.91
CA ILE A 52 5.26 2.65 42.99
C ILE A 52 4.75 2.78 41.55
N TYR A 53 3.63 2.13 41.24
CA TYR A 53 2.97 2.24 39.94
C TYR A 53 2.60 3.68 39.59
N VAL A 54 1.97 4.43 40.48
CA VAL A 54 1.61 5.84 40.20
C VAL A 54 2.84 6.67 39.80
N LYS A 55 3.95 6.55 40.54
CA LYS A 55 5.21 7.24 40.22
C LYS A 55 5.83 6.76 38.91
N PHE A 56 5.68 5.47 38.61
CA PHE A 56 6.16 4.88 37.35
C PHE A 56 5.39 5.47 36.16
N MET A 57 4.06 5.53 36.21
CA MET A 57 3.22 6.10 35.14
C MET A 57 3.44 7.60 34.96
N GLU A 58 3.58 8.36 36.05
CA GLU A 58 3.93 9.79 36.00
C GLU A 58 5.27 10.01 35.28
N ASP A 59 6.28 9.20 35.58
CA ASP A 59 7.58 9.32 34.92
C ASP A 59 7.53 8.87 33.46
N LEU A 60 6.80 7.80 33.13
CA LEU A 60 6.56 7.38 31.74
C LEU A 60 5.98 8.53 30.94
N VAL A 61 4.87 9.12 31.38
CA VAL A 61 4.23 10.22 30.63
C VAL A 61 5.11 11.45 30.56
N LYS A 62 5.71 11.87 31.68
CA LYS A 62 6.45 13.13 31.75
C LYS A 62 7.80 13.10 31.03
N LYS A 63 8.49 11.96 31.03
CA LYS A 63 9.86 11.83 30.50
C LYS A 63 9.92 10.95 29.26
N GLY A 64 8.97 10.02 29.11
CA GLY A 64 8.91 9.08 28.00
C GLY A 64 8.11 9.58 26.80
N HIS A 65 7.31 10.65 26.91
CA HIS A 65 6.53 11.19 25.79
C HIS A 65 6.88 12.65 25.49
N ASP A 66 7.05 13.01 24.21
CA ASP A 66 7.42 14.37 23.78
C ASP A 66 6.23 15.25 23.40
N GLY A 67 5.01 14.73 23.57
CA GLY A 67 3.75 15.38 23.18
C GLY A 67 3.17 14.85 21.87
N LYS A 68 3.96 14.12 21.07
CA LYS A 68 3.50 13.47 19.84
C LYS A 68 3.76 11.97 19.84
N THR A 69 4.95 11.55 20.29
CA THR A 69 5.39 10.16 20.23
C THR A 69 6.14 9.75 21.49
N TRP A 70 6.20 8.43 21.71
CA TRP A 70 6.99 7.84 22.77
C TRP A 70 8.49 7.78 22.44
N ASN A 71 9.31 8.34 23.32
CA ASN A 71 10.76 8.23 23.33
C ASN A 71 11.18 6.89 23.95
N ILE A 72 11.35 5.89 23.08
CA ILE A 72 11.71 4.52 23.48
C ILE A 72 12.95 4.45 24.40
N PRO A 73 14.08 5.13 24.10
CA PRO A 73 15.21 5.20 25.03
C PRO A 73 14.82 5.62 26.45
N ALA A 74 14.03 6.69 26.58
CA ALA A 74 13.57 7.17 27.87
C ALA A 74 12.66 6.16 28.57
N LEU A 75 11.76 5.50 27.83
CA LEU A 75 10.88 4.46 28.37
C LEU A 75 11.67 3.28 28.95
N VAL A 76 12.68 2.78 28.22
CA VAL A 76 13.55 1.70 28.70
C VAL A 76 14.29 2.10 29.98
N GLU A 77 14.86 3.31 30.02
CA GLU A 77 15.54 3.82 31.22
C GLU A 77 14.59 3.89 32.43
N ILE A 78 13.36 4.37 32.22
CA ILE A 78 12.33 4.45 33.27
C ILE A 78 11.99 3.05 33.77
N VAL A 79 11.73 2.09 32.88
CA VAL A 79 11.40 0.70 33.24
C VAL A 79 12.55 0.07 34.03
N GLN A 80 13.79 0.18 33.55
CA GLN A 80 14.97 -0.37 34.25
C GLN A 80 15.19 0.26 35.64
N ARG A 81 14.97 1.57 35.77
CA ARG A 81 15.09 2.27 37.06
C ARG A 81 14.01 1.83 38.05
N PHE A 82 12.78 1.60 37.59
CA PHE A 82 11.67 1.18 38.45
C PHE A 82 11.64 -0.32 38.71
N GLN A 83 12.25 -1.15 37.86
CA GLN A 83 12.26 -2.61 38.00
C GLN A 83 12.71 -3.08 39.40
N ARG A 84 13.69 -2.42 40.02
CA ARG A 84 14.15 -2.79 41.38
C ARG A 84 13.13 -2.50 42.49
N GLN A 85 12.15 -1.64 42.23
CA GLN A 85 11.11 -1.26 43.19
C GLN A 85 9.88 -2.18 43.08
N PHE A 86 9.63 -2.77 41.91
CA PHE A 86 8.56 -3.75 41.69
C PHE A 86 8.93 -5.13 42.29
N VAL A 87 8.92 -5.26 43.62
CA VAL A 87 9.29 -6.52 44.30
C VAL A 87 8.27 -7.62 43.98
N GLY A 88 8.74 -8.74 43.41
CA GLY A 88 7.90 -9.87 43.00
C GLY A 88 7.16 -9.66 41.68
N ILE A 89 7.40 -8.54 40.98
CA ILE A 89 6.89 -8.29 39.62
C ILE A 89 8.06 -7.94 38.70
N GLN A 90 8.19 -8.67 37.59
CA GLN A 90 9.02 -8.24 36.47
C GLN A 90 8.19 -7.33 35.56
N VAL A 91 8.74 -6.17 35.20
CA VAL A 91 8.10 -5.18 34.33
C VAL A 91 8.85 -5.19 33.01
N ALA A 92 8.18 -5.64 31.95
CA ALA A 92 8.72 -5.67 30.60
C ALA A 92 8.04 -4.59 29.75
N LEU A 93 8.83 -3.81 29.02
CA LEU A 93 8.32 -2.84 28.05
C LEU A 93 8.37 -3.50 26.69
N CYS A 94 7.23 -3.68 26.05
CA CYS A 94 7.17 -4.32 24.76
C CYS A 94 6.78 -3.32 23.67
N CYS A 95 7.35 -3.51 22.48
CA CYS A 95 7.06 -2.69 21.31
C CYS A 95 6.91 -3.57 20.07
N LEU A 96 5.77 -3.46 19.42
CA LEU A 96 5.55 -3.98 18.08
C LEU A 96 5.60 -2.82 17.11
N THR A 97 6.56 -2.83 16.20
CA THR A 97 6.59 -1.90 15.08
C THR A 97 5.95 -2.58 13.87
N SER A 98 4.96 -1.92 13.27
CA SER A 98 4.36 -2.35 12.00
C SER A 98 5.41 -2.55 10.92
N HIS A 99 5.12 -3.38 9.93
CA HIS A 99 6.07 -3.68 8.86
C HIS A 99 6.49 -2.44 8.05
N CYS A 100 5.64 -1.40 7.99
CA CYS A 100 5.95 -0.12 7.35
C CYS A 100 6.74 0.86 8.24
N GLY A 101 6.97 0.53 9.51
CA GLY A 101 7.65 1.40 10.47
C GLY A 101 6.82 2.61 10.95
N SER A 102 5.66 2.87 10.35
CA SER A 102 4.84 4.06 10.60
C SER A 102 3.99 3.96 11.86
N TYR A 103 3.58 2.75 12.24
CA TYR A 103 2.80 2.51 13.46
C TYR A 103 3.61 1.71 14.46
N ARG A 104 3.54 2.13 15.72
CA ARG A 104 4.13 1.44 16.86
C ARG A 104 3.06 1.20 17.90
N TRP A 105 3.05 0.01 18.45
CA TRP A 105 2.21 -0.37 19.57
C TRP A 105 3.11 -0.66 20.75
N TYR A 106 2.84 0.01 21.85
CA TYR A 106 3.57 -0.17 23.09
C TYR A 106 2.67 -0.80 24.12
N TRP A 107 3.25 -1.68 24.93
CA TRP A 107 2.57 -2.18 26.11
C TRP A 107 3.59 -2.51 27.20
N ILE A 108 3.12 -2.55 28.44
CA ILE A 108 3.91 -3.02 29.57
C ILE A 108 3.31 -4.33 30.07
N GLU A 109 4.14 -5.36 30.18
CA GLU A 109 3.80 -6.63 30.82
C GLU A 109 4.26 -6.59 32.29
N TYR A 110 3.33 -6.74 33.22
CA TYR A 110 3.57 -6.91 34.64
C TYR A 110 3.48 -8.40 34.98
N ILE A 111 4.62 -9.03 35.20
CA ILE A 111 4.77 -10.47 35.35
C ILE A 111 5.01 -10.81 36.82
N ASP A 112 4.05 -11.48 37.45
CA ASP A 112 4.24 -12.02 38.80
C ASP A 112 5.26 -13.15 38.78
N THR A 113 6.48 -12.87 39.24
CA THR A 113 7.59 -13.84 39.21
C THR A 113 7.38 -14.99 40.20
N THR A 114 6.43 -14.89 41.12
CA THR A 114 6.05 -16.00 42.01
C THR A 114 5.09 -16.99 41.35
N VAL A 115 4.34 -16.55 40.33
CA VAL A 115 3.39 -17.37 39.57
C VAL A 115 4.03 -17.85 38.25
N GLN A 116 4.80 -16.98 37.59
CA GLN A 116 5.42 -17.21 36.29
C GLN A 116 6.95 -17.03 36.33
N PRO A 117 7.70 -17.77 37.17
CA PRO A 117 9.15 -17.58 37.35
C PRO A 117 9.99 -17.88 36.09
N ALA A 118 9.44 -18.65 35.16
CA ALA A 118 10.10 -19.04 33.91
C ALA A 118 9.60 -18.28 32.68
N TYR A 119 8.60 -17.40 32.84
CA TYR A 119 8.08 -16.64 31.72
C TYR A 119 9.13 -15.65 31.25
N LYS A 120 9.42 -15.73 29.96
CA LYS A 120 10.20 -14.70 29.27
C LYS A 120 9.21 -13.84 28.50
N PRO A 121 9.24 -12.53 28.71
CA PRO A 121 8.50 -11.59 27.88
C PRO A 121 8.66 -11.92 26.39
N THR A 122 7.67 -11.54 25.60
CA THR A 122 7.64 -11.81 24.17
C THR A 122 8.93 -11.38 23.44
N GLN A 123 9.11 -11.83 22.20
CA GLN A 123 10.16 -11.33 21.30
C GLN A 123 10.14 -9.80 21.08
N PHE A 124 9.14 -9.10 21.63
CA PHE A 124 8.94 -7.66 21.55
C PHE A 124 9.43 -6.90 22.80
N ASP A 125 9.94 -7.59 23.82
CA ASP A 125 10.44 -6.98 25.07
C ASP A 125 11.72 -6.19 24.88
N LEU A 126 11.62 -4.87 25.02
CA LEU A 126 12.69 -3.90 24.96
C LEU A 126 13.40 -3.67 26.31
N SER A 127 12.87 -4.17 27.44
CA SER A 127 13.39 -3.85 28.78
C SER A 127 14.79 -4.40 29.05
N GLY A 128 15.13 -5.54 28.43
CA GLY A 128 16.44 -6.18 28.54
C GLY A 128 17.54 -5.59 27.65
N TYR A 129 17.23 -4.56 26.86
CA TYR A 129 18.19 -3.96 25.92
C TYR A 129 18.95 -2.77 26.55
N GLN A 130 20.24 -2.65 26.28
CA GLN A 130 21.09 -1.59 26.85
C GLN A 130 20.76 -0.22 26.26
N ARG A 131 20.34 -0.22 25.00
CA ARG A 131 19.99 0.98 24.24
C ARG A 131 19.10 0.60 23.06
N VAL A 132 18.06 1.37 22.82
CA VAL A 132 17.21 1.25 21.62
C VAL A 132 17.47 2.46 20.75
N LEU A 133 17.91 2.27 19.50
CA LEU A 133 18.08 3.37 18.55
C LEU A 133 16.71 3.81 18.01
N HIS A 134 16.66 4.99 17.39
CA HIS A 134 15.47 5.43 16.65
C HIS A 134 15.00 4.30 15.69
N ASN A 135 13.71 3.96 15.75
CA ASN A 135 13.05 2.84 15.03
C ASN A 135 13.17 1.45 15.68
N SER A 136 13.26 1.37 17.01
CA SER A 136 13.13 0.11 17.75
C SER A 136 14.27 -0.90 17.53
N HIS A 137 15.40 -0.48 16.93
CA HIS A 137 16.59 -1.33 16.84
C HIS A 137 17.23 -1.44 18.22
N ALA A 138 17.09 -2.61 18.83
CA ALA A 138 17.42 -2.84 20.21
C ALA A 138 18.80 -3.51 20.34
N ILE A 139 19.72 -2.87 21.07
CA ILE A 139 21.11 -3.32 21.26
C ILE A 139 21.18 -4.20 22.52
N PRO A 140 21.66 -5.46 22.43
CA PRO A 140 21.63 -6.41 23.53
C PRO A 140 22.20 -5.83 24.84
N GLY A 141 21.51 -6.12 25.96
CA GLY A 141 21.82 -5.61 27.31
C GLY A 141 23.16 -6.03 27.94
N ASN A 142 23.84 -7.02 27.37
CA ASN A 142 24.95 -7.71 28.01
C ASN A 142 26.32 -7.00 27.86
N GLY A 143 26.35 -5.77 27.35
CA GLY A 143 27.59 -5.03 27.11
C GLY A 143 28.42 -5.55 25.93
N SER A 144 27.92 -6.54 25.19
CA SER A 144 28.62 -7.14 24.05
C SER A 144 28.52 -6.32 22.77
N VAL A 145 27.60 -5.36 22.70
CA VAL A 145 27.45 -4.45 21.55
C VAL A 145 27.33 -3.03 22.06
N ALA A 146 28.14 -2.13 21.51
CA ALA A 146 28.08 -0.70 21.80
C ALA A 146 27.90 0.10 20.50
N VAL A 147 27.14 1.19 20.56
CA VAL A 147 26.82 2.01 19.39
C VAL A 147 27.32 3.43 19.52
N HIS A 148 28.01 3.89 18.46
CA HIS A 148 28.43 5.28 18.28
C HIS A 148 27.67 5.92 17.11
N GLU A 149 26.68 6.75 17.42
CA GLU A 149 25.94 7.53 16.42
C GLU A 149 26.82 8.60 15.78
N MET A 150 26.67 8.80 14.48
CA MET A 150 27.49 9.74 13.70
C MET A 150 26.84 11.12 13.52
N LEU A 151 25.75 11.41 14.23
CA LEU A 151 24.89 12.57 13.97
C LEU A 151 25.53 13.94 14.27
N ASP A 152 26.64 13.99 15.02
CA ASP A 152 27.10 15.28 15.58
C ASP A 152 28.63 15.43 15.73
N TRP A 153 29.39 14.70 14.91
CA TRP A 153 30.85 14.75 14.93
C TRP A 153 31.32 16.14 14.47
N SER A 154 31.73 17.00 15.41
CA SER A 154 32.45 18.24 15.14
C SER A 154 33.81 18.17 15.83
N PRO A 155 34.85 18.89 15.36
CA PRO A 155 36.19 18.76 15.91
C PRO A 155 36.27 19.16 17.40
N LYS A 156 35.32 19.99 17.87
CA LYS A 156 35.23 20.42 19.27
C LYS A 156 34.45 19.46 20.19
N LYS A 157 33.59 18.60 19.64
CA LYS A 157 32.75 17.65 20.40
C LYS A 157 33.32 16.22 20.38
N PHE A 158 34.18 15.91 19.42
CA PHE A 158 34.67 14.57 19.09
C PHE A 158 35.15 13.70 20.26
N VAL A 159 36.00 14.22 21.16
CA VAL A 159 36.53 13.44 22.30
C VAL A 159 35.52 13.35 23.45
N SER A 160 34.64 14.35 23.60
CA SER A 160 33.64 14.39 24.66
C SER A 160 32.32 13.71 24.32
N THR A 161 32.11 13.27 23.07
CA THR A 161 30.86 12.64 22.60
C THR A 161 30.94 11.14 22.36
N VAL A 162 32.08 10.48 22.62
CA VAL A 162 32.12 9.00 22.52
C VAL A 162 31.18 8.43 23.58
N PRO A 163 30.16 7.64 23.20
CA PRO A 163 29.22 7.11 24.18
C PRO A 163 29.94 6.24 25.22
N GLN A 164 29.59 6.42 26.50
CA GLN A 164 30.20 5.69 27.62
C GLN A 164 30.24 4.16 27.42
N PRO A 165 29.18 3.50 26.89
CA PRO A 165 29.24 2.06 26.62
C PRO A 165 30.31 1.67 25.58
N VAL A 166 30.58 2.54 24.60
CA VAL A 166 31.63 2.29 23.61
C VAL A 166 33.01 2.38 24.28
N LEU A 167 33.22 3.41 25.13
CA LEU A 167 34.46 3.56 25.89
C LEU A 167 34.72 2.36 26.80
N GLU A 168 33.70 1.91 27.53
CA GLU A 168 33.77 0.75 28.41
C GLU A 168 34.14 -0.52 27.64
N LEU A 169 33.47 -0.76 26.51
CA LEU A 169 33.72 -1.94 25.68
C LEU A 169 35.14 -1.93 25.10
N VAL A 170 35.57 -0.83 24.46
CA VAL A 170 36.91 -0.77 23.85
C VAL A 170 38.01 -0.76 24.92
N GLN A 171 37.77 -0.19 26.10
CA GLN A 171 38.70 -0.23 27.23
C GLN A 171 38.82 -1.65 27.80
N ALA A 172 37.70 -2.35 27.97
CA ALA A 172 37.69 -3.75 28.43
C ALA A 172 38.46 -4.68 27.50
N LYS A 173 38.51 -4.36 26.19
CA LYS A 173 39.29 -5.10 25.19
C LYS A 173 40.69 -4.55 24.95
N GLY A 174 41.11 -3.48 25.62
CA GLY A 174 42.42 -2.85 25.38
C GLY A 174 42.57 -2.18 24.00
N ALA A 175 41.46 -1.91 23.31
CA ALA A 175 41.42 -1.36 21.96
C ALA A 175 41.18 0.17 21.92
N THR A 176 41.25 0.87 23.06
CA THR A 176 40.95 2.32 23.15
C THR A 176 41.78 3.17 22.18
N ALA A 177 43.09 2.94 22.10
CA ALA A 177 43.97 3.70 21.21
C ALA A 177 43.65 3.43 19.72
N LEU A 178 43.36 2.17 19.37
CA LEU A 178 42.96 1.77 18.03
C LEU A 178 41.63 2.41 17.63
N TYR A 179 40.67 2.44 18.55
CA TYR A 179 39.39 3.13 18.38
C TYR A 179 39.55 4.61 18.15
N GLN A 180 40.33 5.31 18.98
CA GLN A 180 40.61 6.73 18.78
C GLN A 180 41.25 6.99 17.40
N LYS A 181 42.20 6.14 16.98
CA LYS A 181 42.82 6.22 15.66
C LYS A 181 41.82 6.02 14.52
N LEU A 182 40.92 5.04 14.60
CA LEU A 182 39.85 4.81 13.61
C LEU A 182 38.97 6.05 13.46
N ILE A 183 38.42 6.55 14.58
CA ILE A 183 37.47 7.67 14.55
C ILE A 183 38.19 8.94 14.04
N GLN A 184 39.46 9.16 14.42
CA GLN A 184 40.26 10.29 13.93
C GLN A 184 40.49 10.19 12.42
N THR A 185 40.77 8.99 11.91
CA THR A 185 40.97 8.73 10.47
C THR A 185 39.69 8.98 9.66
N ILE A 186 38.52 8.54 10.17
CA ILE A 186 37.22 8.83 9.54
C ILE A 186 36.98 10.34 9.49
N TYR A 187 37.32 11.05 10.57
CA TYR A 187 37.11 12.49 10.70
C TYR A 187 38.03 13.33 9.80
N ASP A 188 39.32 13.01 9.75
CA ASP A 188 40.30 13.75 8.96
C ASP A 188 40.15 13.51 7.44
N SER A 189 39.46 12.45 7.05
CA SER A 189 39.16 12.19 5.65
C SER A 189 38.19 13.24 5.10
N LYS A 190 38.63 13.96 4.06
CA LYS A 190 37.77 14.91 3.34
C LYS A 190 36.70 14.22 2.50
N THR A 191 36.86 12.93 2.18
CA THR A 191 35.93 12.21 1.29
C THR A 191 34.70 11.69 2.03
N THR A 192 34.83 11.43 3.34
CA THR A 192 33.79 10.83 4.19
C THR A 192 32.60 11.74 4.45
N ARG A 193 32.66 13.03 4.08
CA ARG A 193 31.53 13.96 4.18
C ARG A 193 30.97 14.40 2.84
N THR A 194 29.67 14.61 2.81
CA THR A 194 28.98 15.36 1.75
C THR A 194 29.26 16.85 1.91
N TRP A 195 28.96 17.63 0.89
CA TRP A 195 29.07 19.09 0.95
C TRP A 195 28.12 19.70 2.02
N THR A 196 27.03 19.01 2.35
CA THR A 196 26.10 19.35 3.45
C THR A 196 26.61 18.94 4.83
N GLY A 197 27.79 18.34 4.94
CA GLY A 197 28.38 17.90 6.21
C GLY A 197 27.95 16.52 6.71
N SER A 198 27.06 15.82 5.99
CA SER A 198 26.59 14.47 6.33
C SER A 198 27.61 13.39 5.98
N TRP A 199 27.59 12.25 6.67
CA TRP A 199 28.56 11.16 6.43
C TRP A 199 28.22 10.31 5.19
N LYS A 200 29.20 10.05 4.33
CA LYS A 200 29.12 9.07 3.23
C LYS A 200 29.48 7.69 3.76
N THR A 201 28.48 6.85 4.00
CA THR A 201 28.67 5.53 4.63
C THR A 201 29.58 4.60 3.83
N THR A 202 29.64 4.73 2.50
CA THR A 202 30.56 3.97 1.64
C THR A 202 32.02 4.31 1.91
N GLU A 203 32.33 5.60 2.07
CA GLU A 203 33.68 6.09 2.39
C GLU A 203 34.07 5.74 3.82
N VAL A 204 33.14 5.84 4.76
CA VAL A 204 33.34 5.42 6.16
C VAL A 204 33.60 3.92 6.22
N LEU A 205 32.84 3.11 5.49
CA LEU A 205 33.07 1.66 5.39
C LEU A 205 34.46 1.35 4.84
N ALA A 206 34.90 2.06 3.81
CA ALA A 206 36.24 1.85 3.24
C ALA A 206 37.35 2.11 4.27
N ILE A 207 37.19 3.08 5.17
CA ILE A 207 38.12 3.32 6.27
C ILE A 207 37.98 2.24 7.35
N VAL A 208 36.76 1.88 7.78
CA VAL A 208 36.54 0.83 8.78
C VAL A 208 37.16 -0.50 8.36
N LYS A 209 37.07 -0.87 7.07
CA LYS A 209 37.71 -2.09 6.52
C LYS A 209 39.24 -2.10 6.66
N GLN A 210 39.89 -0.93 6.71
CA GLN A 210 41.34 -0.86 6.93
C GLN A 210 41.73 -1.21 8.36
N PHE A 211 40.82 -1.06 9.32
CA PHE A 211 41.04 -1.33 10.74
C PHE A 211 40.47 -2.69 11.18
N GLU A 212 39.69 -3.35 10.33
CA GLU A 212 38.91 -4.55 10.69
C GLU A 212 39.79 -5.66 11.27
N SER A 213 40.92 -5.98 10.62
CA SER A 213 41.84 -7.01 11.12
C SER A 213 42.50 -6.65 12.45
N GLU A 214 42.76 -5.36 12.70
CA GLU A 214 43.32 -4.90 13.98
C GLU A 214 42.27 -5.02 15.10
N PHE A 215 41.01 -4.68 14.85
CA PHE A 215 39.94 -4.87 15.84
C PHE A 215 39.67 -6.35 16.12
N GLN A 216 39.69 -7.19 15.08
CA GLN A 216 39.51 -8.64 15.24
C GLN A 216 40.60 -9.25 16.13
N ALA A 217 41.83 -8.72 16.10
CA ALA A 217 42.90 -9.17 17.00
C ALA A 217 42.61 -8.87 18.49
N PHE A 218 41.75 -7.89 18.78
CA PHE A 218 41.23 -7.60 20.13
C PHE A 218 39.89 -8.31 20.42
N GLY A 219 39.44 -9.20 19.54
CA GLY A 219 38.13 -9.86 19.66
C GLY A 219 36.95 -8.94 19.42
N LEU A 220 37.16 -7.81 18.71
CA LEU A 220 36.12 -6.86 18.35
C LEU A 220 35.81 -6.93 16.85
N ASP A 221 34.55 -6.70 16.49
CA ASP A 221 34.15 -6.38 15.12
C ASP A 221 33.47 -5.00 15.09
N ILE A 222 33.65 -4.28 13.99
CA ILE A 222 33.08 -2.95 13.79
C ILE A 222 32.29 -2.94 12.49
N VAL A 223 31.05 -2.50 12.58
CA VAL A 223 30.15 -2.44 11.44
C VAL A 223 29.58 -1.05 11.28
N VAL A 224 29.64 -0.55 10.04
CA VAL A 224 28.99 0.70 9.65
C VAL A 224 27.54 0.40 9.31
N CYS A 225 26.63 1.06 9.99
CA CYS A 225 25.20 0.86 9.81
C CYS A 225 24.52 2.11 9.26
N LYS A 226 23.46 1.88 8.48
CA LYS A 226 22.61 2.93 7.90
C LYS A 226 21.16 2.48 7.91
N CYS A 227 20.28 3.32 8.43
CA CYS A 227 18.83 3.16 8.35
C CYS A 227 18.20 4.41 7.74
N THR A 228 17.23 4.21 6.86
CA THR A 228 16.31 5.26 6.38
C THR A 228 15.16 5.39 7.37
N ASP A 229 14.91 6.59 7.91
CA ASP A 229 13.62 6.82 8.57
C ASP A 229 12.53 6.79 7.50
N PRO A 230 11.56 5.86 7.55
CA PRO A 230 10.49 5.77 6.56
C PRO A 230 9.58 7.01 6.53
N ARG A 231 9.68 7.92 7.51
CA ARG A 231 8.89 9.16 7.59
C ARG A 231 9.60 10.37 6.98
N ASP A 232 10.91 10.29 6.78
CA ASP A 232 11.70 11.38 6.23
C ASP A 232 12.75 10.82 5.27
N ASP A 233 12.45 10.88 3.96
CA ASP A 233 13.31 10.38 2.88
C ASP A 233 14.73 11.00 2.87
N TRP A 234 14.96 12.03 3.69
CA TRP A 234 16.21 12.78 3.75
C TRP A 234 17.06 12.49 4.99
N GLU A 235 16.49 11.96 6.08
CA GLU A 235 17.24 11.70 7.32
C GLU A 235 17.67 10.23 7.43
N TYR A 236 18.95 10.01 7.09
CA TYR A 236 19.61 8.73 7.29
C TYR A 236 20.30 8.69 8.65
N LEU A 237 19.83 7.84 9.55
CA LEU A 237 20.56 7.48 10.75
C LEU A 237 21.79 6.67 10.36
N LYS A 238 22.96 7.09 10.86
CA LYS A 238 24.27 6.48 10.58
C LYS A 238 24.99 6.25 11.89
N TRP A 239 25.49 5.05 12.12
CA TRP A 239 26.20 4.70 13.33
C TRP A 239 27.25 3.61 13.11
N LEU A 240 28.14 3.46 14.08
CA LEU A 240 29.04 2.32 14.20
C LEU A 240 28.52 1.38 15.27
N GLU A 241 28.39 0.09 14.96
CA GLU A 241 28.22 -0.98 15.95
C GLU A 241 29.59 -1.59 16.24
N ILE A 242 30.00 -1.58 17.51
CA ILE A 242 31.22 -2.20 18.02
C ILE A 242 30.78 -3.43 18.80
N MET A 243 31.26 -4.60 18.40
CA MET A 243 30.75 -5.89 18.85
C MET A 243 31.89 -6.73 19.43
N ASP A 244 31.67 -7.32 20.60
CA ASP A 244 32.59 -8.29 21.19
C ASP A 244 32.33 -9.69 20.66
N GLN A 245 33.13 -10.11 19.68
CA GLN A 245 33.01 -11.44 19.07
C GLN A 245 33.21 -12.59 20.05
N THR A 246 33.84 -12.35 21.21
CA THR A 246 34.03 -13.39 22.23
C THR A 246 32.79 -13.67 23.06
N THR A 247 31.83 -12.74 23.09
CA THR A 247 30.59 -12.88 23.87
C THR A 247 29.35 -13.07 23.00
N ILE A 248 29.37 -12.63 21.75
CA ILE A 248 28.24 -12.75 20.80
C ILE A 248 28.67 -13.43 19.49
N LEU A 249 28.88 -14.74 19.54
CA LEU A 249 29.34 -15.55 18.39
C LEU A 249 28.39 -15.53 17.18
N ASN A 250 27.13 -15.15 17.36
CA ASN A 250 26.08 -15.20 16.33
C ASN A 250 25.28 -13.90 16.18
N TYR A 251 25.73 -12.79 16.75
CA TYR A 251 25.05 -11.52 16.54
C TYR A 251 25.32 -11.01 15.12
N VAL A 252 24.25 -10.55 14.48
CA VAL A 252 24.27 -10.17 13.07
C VAL A 252 23.70 -8.75 12.96
N PRO A 253 24.49 -7.75 12.55
CA PRO A 253 24.04 -6.37 12.46
C PRO A 253 23.07 -6.20 11.29
N LEU A 254 21.80 -5.96 11.61
CA LEU A 254 20.68 -5.89 10.66
C LEU A 254 20.84 -4.77 9.61
N TYR A 255 21.46 -3.65 10.01
CA TYR A 255 21.55 -2.44 9.19
C TYR A 255 22.94 -2.22 8.59
N SER A 256 23.76 -3.27 8.50
CA SER A 256 25.10 -3.18 7.92
C SER A 256 25.04 -2.61 6.50
N VAL A 257 25.92 -1.66 6.17
CA VAL A 257 26.09 -1.17 4.80
C VAL A 257 27.01 -2.07 3.96
N ASP A 258 27.70 -3.03 4.58
CA ASP A 258 28.53 -3.99 3.87
C ASP A 258 27.67 -5.09 3.25
N ASP A 259 27.69 -5.20 1.91
CA ASP A 259 26.91 -6.21 1.17
C ASP A 259 27.30 -7.64 1.55
N ALA A 260 28.57 -7.90 1.89
CA ALA A 260 29.01 -9.23 2.30
C ALA A 260 28.40 -9.62 3.65
N LYS A 261 28.42 -8.70 4.62
CA LYS A 261 27.79 -8.92 5.94
C LYS A 261 26.27 -9.00 5.79
N ARG A 262 25.64 -8.19 4.92
CA ARG A 262 24.19 -8.27 4.59
C ARG A 262 23.77 -9.59 3.95
N LYS A 263 24.60 -10.13 3.05
CA LYS A 263 24.31 -11.41 2.39
C LYS A 263 24.33 -12.57 3.38
N ASP A 264 25.30 -12.60 4.29
CA ASP A 264 25.36 -13.57 5.39
C ASP A 264 24.11 -13.47 6.30
N VAL A 265 23.62 -12.25 6.57
CA VAL A 265 22.32 -12.02 7.26
C VAL A 265 21.18 -12.68 6.49
N SER A 266 21.04 -12.34 5.20
CA SER A 266 19.96 -12.83 4.36
C SER A 266 19.96 -14.35 4.29
N GLU A 267 21.11 -14.99 4.12
CA GLU A 267 21.24 -16.45 4.03
C GLU A 267 20.91 -17.16 5.35
N ARG A 268 21.33 -16.60 6.50
CA ARG A 268 20.99 -17.14 7.84
C ARG A 268 19.51 -16.97 8.19
N PHE A 269 18.88 -15.85 7.81
CA PHE A 269 17.44 -15.66 7.98
C PHE A 269 16.60 -16.46 6.98
N SER A 270 17.11 -16.71 5.78
CA SER A 270 16.45 -17.53 4.75
C SER A 270 16.37 -19.01 5.17
N SER A 271 17.44 -19.53 5.78
CA SER A 271 17.50 -20.93 6.24
C SER A 271 16.61 -21.22 7.45
N THR A 272 16.29 -20.20 8.28
CA THR A 272 15.34 -20.32 9.40
C THR A 272 13.88 -20.04 9.01
N ARG A 273 13.62 -19.30 7.93
CA ARG A 273 12.26 -19.02 7.40
C ARG A 273 11.69 -20.10 6.47
N GLY A 274 12.46 -21.13 6.11
CA GLY A 274 12.03 -22.20 5.20
C GLY A 274 10.83 -23.04 5.65
N GLY A 275 10.31 -22.84 6.87
CA GLY A 275 9.11 -23.52 7.37
C GLY A 275 7.77 -22.87 7.00
N ASN A 276 7.70 -21.53 6.89
CA ASN A 276 6.40 -20.83 6.84
C ASN A 276 6.02 -20.21 5.49
N THR A 277 6.93 -20.10 4.51
CA THR A 277 6.61 -19.60 3.16
C THR A 277 5.94 -20.64 2.25
N ARG A 278 5.86 -21.91 2.67
CA ARG A 278 5.14 -22.97 1.94
C ARG A 278 3.62 -22.86 2.04
N HIS A 279 3.08 -22.09 2.99
CA HIS A 279 1.65 -22.13 3.35
C HIS A 279 0.75 -21.15 2.57
N ALA A 280 1.28 -20.39 1.60
CA ALA A 280 0.55 -19.28 0.98
C ALA A 280 -0.13 -19.58 -0.37
N VAL A 281 0.06 -20.76 -0.97
CA VAL A 281 -0.19 -20.94 -2.42
C VAL A 281 -1.28 -21.97 -2.72
N GLU A 282 -2.46 -21.94 -2.11
CA GLU A 282 -3.53 -22.88 -2.52
C GLU A 282 -4.93 -22.41 -2.13
N GLN A 283 -5.81 -22.19 -3.12
CA GLN A 283 -7.25 -22.02 -2.90
C GLN A 283 -8.03 -22.86 -3.91
N LEU A 284 -8.97 -23.68 -3.43
CA LEU A 284 -9.92 -24.35 -4.31
C LEU A 284 -11.15 -23.47 -4.50
N VAL A 285 -11.60 -23.32 -5.75
CA VAL A 285 -12.88 -22.70 -6.08
C VAL A 285 -13.81 -23.78 -6.65
N VAL A 286 -14.78 -24.22 -5.84
CA VAL A 286 -15.89 -25.09 -6.29
C VAL A 286 -17.15 -24.26 -6.23
N ASN A 287 -17.91 -24.20 -7.34
CA ASN A 287 -19.16 -23.44 -7.43
C ASN A 287 -19.02 -21.92 -7.16
N GLY A 288 -17.86 -21.32 -7.46
CA GLY A 288 -17.66 -19.87 -7.35
C GLY A 288 -17.44 -19.33 -5.94
N GLN A 289 -17.25 -20.19 -4.93
CA GLN A 289 -16.94 -19.80 -3.54
C GLN A 289 -15.52 -20.26 -3.16
N PRO A 290 -14.61 -19.37 -2.75
CA PRO A 290 -13.28 -19.76 -2.26
C PRO A 290 -13.37 -20.41 -0.87
N GLN A 291 -12.65 -21.52 -0.66
CA GLN A 291 -12.46 -22.12 0.67
C GLN A 291 -10.99 -22.03 1.10
N LEU A 292 -10.73 -21.46 2.29
CA LEU A 292 -9.39 -21.30 2.88
C LEU A 292 -9.05 -22.49 3.81
N SER A 293 -7.82 -23.02 3.73
CA SER A 293 -7.29 -24.08 4.61
C SER A 293 -5.74 -24.10 4.59
N GLU A 294 -5.10 -24.41 5.72
CA GLU A 294 -3.65 -24.23 6.00
C GLU A 294 -2.71 -25.37 5.53
N ASN A 295 -3.23 -26.43 4.92
CA ASN A 295 -2.47 -27.46 4.19
C ASN A 295 -3.17 -27.72 2.86
N CYS A 296 -2.55 -28.51 1.94
CA CYS A 296 -3.17 -28.86 0.66
C CYS A 296 -4.65 -29.10 0.88
N PRO A 297 -5.53 -28.15 0.47
CA PRO A 297 -6.83 -28.06 1.09
C PRO A 297 -7.49 -29.41 0.94
N ALA A 298 -8.07 -29.96 2.00
CA ALA A 298 -8.72 -31.28 1.93
C ALA A 298 -9.69 -31.37 0.72
N ALA A 299 -10.24 -30.21 0.34
CA ALA A 299 -11.01 -30.01 -0.87
C ALA A 299 -10.22 -30.21 -2.19
N VAL A 300 -8.98 -29.71 -2.32
CA VAL A 300 -8.11 -29.97 -3.50
C VAL A 300 -7.78 -31.45 -3.59
N VAL A 301 -7.43 -32.10 -2.48
CA VAL A 301 -7.17 -33.55 -2.43
C VAL A 301 -8.43 -34.34 -2.81
N GLN A 302 -9.59 -33.94 -2.31
CA GLN A 302 -10.87 -34.54 -2.66
C GLN A 302 -11.21 -34.34 -4.14
N MET A 303 -11.01 -33.14 -4.68
CA MET A 303 -11.20 -32.83 -6.10
C MET A 303 -10.25 -33.66 -6.97
N MET A 304 -8.97 -33.76 -6.59
CA MET A 304 -8.01 -34.61 -7.28
C MET A 304 -8.48 -36.07 -7.32
N HIS A 305 -8.89 -36.62 -6.18
CA HIS A 305 -9.42 -37.98 -6.11
C HIS A 305 -10.66 -38.17 -7.00
N LEU A 306 -11.61 -37.22 -6.98
CA LEU A 306 -12.81 -37.24 -7.82
C LEU A 306 -12.49 -37.15 -9.32
N LYS A 307 -11.40 -36.49 -9.69
CA LYS A 307 -10.94 -36.34 -11.07
C LYS A 307 -9.95 -37.42 -11.50
N GLY A 308 -9.64 -38.37 -10.62
CA GLY A 308 -8.66 -39.43 -10.90
C GLY A 308 -7.22 -38.93 -11.00
N LEU A 309 -6.91 -37.78 -10.40
CA LEU A 309 -5.56 -37.26 -10.21
C LEU A 309 -4.95 -37.90 -8.96
N THR A 310 -3.65 -38.16 -9.00
CA THR A 310 -2.88 -38.76 -7.90
C THR A 310 -1.94 -37.76 -7.25
N THR A 311 -1.38 -38.09 -6.08
CA THR A 311 -0.31 -37.29 -5.46
C THR A 311 0.89 -37.12 -6.39
N GLN A 312 1.21 -38.13 -7.21
CA GLN A 312 2.29 -38.05 -8.20
C GLN A 312 2.02 -37.02 -9.30
N ASP A 313 0.75 -36.78 -9.64
CA ASP A 313 0.38 -35.73 -10.59
C ASP A 313 0.56 -34.33 -9.97
N TYR A 314 0.35 -34.21 -8.66
CA TYR A 314 0.59 -32.98 -7.91
C TYR A 314 2.08 -32.65 -7.76
N GLU A 315 2.93 -33.65 -7.55
CA GLU A 315 4.41 -33.50 -7.46
C GLU A 315 5.03 -32.88 -8.73
N LYS A 316 4.31 -32.85 -9.85
CA LYS A 316 4.71 -32.11 -11.06
C LYS A 316 4.75 -30.59 -10.82
N LEU A 317 3.89 -30.05 -9.96
CA LEU A 317 3.95 -28.64 -9.52
C LEU A 317 5.25 -28.36 -8.77
N ASP A 318 5.60 -29.22 -7.81
CA ASP A 318 6.85 -29.10 -7.05
C ASP A 318 8.07 -29.20 -7.98
N THR A 319 8.01 -30.09 -8.97
CA THR A 319 9.05 -30.21 -10.00
C THR A 319 9.19 -28.91 -10.79
N ALA A 320 8.08 -28.26 -11.16
CA ALA A 320 8.09 -26.98 -11.87
C ALA A 320 8.62 -25.82 -11.00
N ILE A 321 8.21 -25.76 -9.73
CA ILE A 321 8.71 -24.75 -8.78
C ILE A 321 10.21 -24.96 -8.55
N ALA A 322 10.67 -26.19 -8.32
CA ALA A 322 12.09 -26.49 -8.14
C ALA A 322 12.91 -26.13 -9.39
N ALA A 323 12.42 -26.46 -10.59
CA ALA A 323 13.09 -26.15 -11.85
C ALA A 323 13.23 -24.64 -12.11
N SER A 324 12.30 -23.82 -11.60
CA SER A 324 12.37 -22.36 -11.68
C SER A 324 13.41 -21.72 -10.75
N GLN A 325 14.04 -22.50 -9.85
CA GLN A 325 15.04 -22.08 -8.85
C GLN A 325 14.55 -21.14 -7.74
N SER A 326 13.42 -20.45 -7.93
CA SER A 326 12.77 -19.64 -6.90
C SER A 326 11.27 -19.47 -7.21
N LEU A 327 10.45 -19.28 -6.18
CA LEU A 327 9.02 -18.99 -6.35
C LEU A 327 8.76 -17.74 -7.20
N ARG A 328 9.62 -16.72 -7.08
CA ARG A 328 9.51 -15.51 -7.90
C ARG A 328 9.68 -15.83 -9.39
N ASN A 329 10.70 -16.60 -9.73
CA ASN A 329 10.93 -17.03 -11.11
C ASN A 329 9.81 -17.94 -11.60
N PHE A 330 9.25 -18.80 -10.76
CA PHE A 330 8.09 -19.63 -11.10
C PHE A 330 6.92 -18.78 -11.59
N PHE A 331 6.57 -17.71 -10.86
CA PHE A 331 5.47 -16.82 -11.24
C PHE A 331 5.74 -16.05 -12.54
N ASP A 332 6.97 -15.58 -12.74
CA ASP A 332 7.36 -14.94 -14.01
C ASP A 332 7.31 -15.91 -15.18
N ILE A 333 7.80 -17.14 -15.00
CA ILE A 333 7.74 -18.21 -16.01
C ILE A 333 6.29 -18.53 -16.35
N TRP A 334 5.41 -18.64 -15.35
CA TRP A 334 3.99 -18.87 -15.56
C TRP A 334 3.37 -17.80 -16.45
N ARG A 335 3.56 -16.52 -16.11
CA ARG A 335 3.05 -15.38 -16.88
C ARG A 335 3.58 -15.36 -18.32
N LEU A 336 4.90 -15.55 -18.49
CA LEU A 336 5.53 -15.55 -19.81
C LEU A 336 5.06 -16.73 -20.67
N GLN A 337 4.82 -17.90 -20.07
CA GLN A 337 4.31 -19.07 -20.79
C GLN A 337 2.85 -18.89 -21.20
N ASP A 338 1.98 -18.32 -20.35
CA ASP A 338 0.59 -18.00 -20.71
C ASP A 338 0.48 -16.94 -21.81
N GLN A 339 1.47 -16.05 -21.92
CA GLN A 339 1.60 -15.10 -23.03
C GLN A 339 2.20 -15.73 -24.31
N GLY A 340 2.58 -17.00 -24.27
CA GLY A 340 3.22 -17.70 -25.39
C GLY A 340 4.66 -17.22 -25.68
N LEU A 341 5.30 -16.53 -24.74
CA LEU A 341 6.64 -15.94 -24.93
C LEU A 341 7.77 -16.94 -24.65
N ILE A 342 7.51 -17.95 -23.82
CA ILE A 342 8.48 -19.00 -23.49
C ILE A 342 7.79 -20.37 -23.48
N GLN A 343 8.61 -21.42 -23.66
CA GLN A 343 8.22 -22.80 -23.35
C GLN A 343 8.93 -23.22 -22.06
N PHE A 344 8.18 -23.78 -21.11
CA PHE A 344 8.72 -24.32 -19.87
C PHE A 344 8.07 -25.67 -19.57
N THR A 345 8.72 -26.74 -20.04
CA THR A 345 8.19 -28.12 -20.02
C THR A 345 7.71 -28.58 -18.64
N PRO A 346 8.42 -28.32 -17.52
CA PRO A 346 7.92 -28.75 -16.22
C PRO A 346 6.55 -28.16 -15.84
N LEU A 347 6.30 -26.90 -16.19
CA LEU A 347 5.01 -26.25 -15.94
C LEU A 347 3.94 -26.73 -16.94
N GLU A 348 4.33 -26.95 -18.19
CA GLU A 348 3.44 -27.52 -19.22
C GLU A 348 2.96 -28.92 -18.86
N ASP A 349 3.86 -29.78 -18.36
CA ASP A 349 3.57 -31.14 -17.92
C ASP A 349 2.56 -31.15 -16.76
N PHE A 350 2.75 -30.26 -15.77
CA PHE A 350 1.80 -30.07 -14.68
C PHE A 350 0.42 -29.63 -15.21
N ARG A 351 0.35 -28.58 -16.02
CA ARG A 351 -0.92 -28.03 -16.51
C ARG A 351 -1.65 -29.01 -17.42
N SER A 352 -0.94 -29.65 -18.34
CA SER A 352 -1.50 -30.65 -19.26
C SER A 352 -2.01 -31.89 -18.53
N CYS A 353 -1.32 -32.28 -17.45
CA CYS A 353 -1.78 -33.37 -16.59
C CYS A 353 -3.13 -33.03 -15.94
N PHE A 354 -3.27 -31.87 -15.31
CA PHE A 354 -4.54 -31.46 -14.70
C PHE A 354 -5.64 -31.25 -15.75
N ALA A 355 -5.32 -30.65 -16.89
CA ALA A 355 -6.27 -30.41 -17.98
C ALA A 355 -6.83 -31.70 -18.57
N LYS A 356 -6.01 -32.76 -18.71
CA LYS A 356 -6.46 -34.10 -19.17
C LYS A 356 -7.54 -34.71 -18.26
N HIS A 357 -7.54 -34.33 -16.99
CA HIS A 357 -8.52 -34.76 -16.00
C HIS A 357 -9.67 -33.75 -15.82
N GLY A 358 -9.83 -32.81 -16.76
CA GLY A 358 -10.90 -31.81 -16.74
C GLY A 358 -10.72 -30.72 -15.69
N VAL A 359 -9.50 -30.49 -15.22
CA VAL A 359 -9.18 -29.44 -14.23
C VAL A 359 -8.29 -28.37 -14.87
N ARG A 360 -8.74 -27.12 -14.87
CA ARG A 360 -7.90 -25.98 -15.30
C ARG A 360 -7.25 -25.35 -14.08
N THR A 361 -5.94 -25.08 -14.17
CA THR A 361 -5.19 -24.37 -13.14
C THR A 361 -4.94 -22.93 -13.56
N ILE A 362 -5.18 -21.98 -12.66
CA ILE A 362 -4.93 -20.55 -12.86
C ILE A 362 -4.04 -20.03 -11.74
N LEU A 363 -2.92 -19.39 -12.09
CA LEU A 363 -2.12 -18.62 -11.14
C LEU A 363 -2.77 -17.27 -10.89
N CYS A 364 -3.01 -16.98 -9.63
CA CYS A 364 -3.66 -15.79 -9.16
C CYS A 364 -2.70 -14.92 -8.35
N GLU A 365 -2.84 -13.60 -8.46
CA GLU A 365 -2.08 -12.60 -7.73
C GLU A 365 -3.00 -11.54 -7.12
N SER A 366 -2.76 -11.24 -5.85
CA SER A 366 -3.30 -10.06 -5.19
C SER A 366 -2.16 -9.16 -4.73
N VAL A 367 -2.26 -7.88 -5.07
CA VAL A 367 -1.37 -6.85 -4.53
C VAL A 367 -2.05 -6.35 -3.26
N GLY A 368 -1.61 -6.83 -2.10
CA GLY A 368 -2.04 -6.26 -0.82
C GLY A 368 -1.35 -4.91 -0.61
N SER A 369 -2.09 -3.90 -0.14
CA SER A 369 -1.53 -2.55 0.08
C SER A 369 -0.39 -2.51 1.10
N ASN A 370 -0.26 -3.53 1.98
CA ASN A 370 0.68 -3.54 3.10
C ASN A 370 1.54 -4.82 3.26
N GLU A 371 1.30 -5.89 2.49
CA GLU A 371 1.88 -7.23 2.76
C GLU A 371 2.72 -7.81 1.60
N GLY A 372 2.89 -7.07 0.51
CA GLY A 372 3.52 -7.58 -0.71
C GLY A 372 2.53 -8.30 -1.63
N ARG A 373 3.06 -9.02 -2.62
CA ARG A 373 2.25 -9.77 -3.60
C ARG A 373 1.94 -11.15 -3.04
N ASN A 374 0.65 -11.46 -2.90
CA ASN A 374 0.17 -12.79 -2.53
C ASN A 374 -0.15 -13.57 -3.80
N TYR A 375 0.33 -14.81 -3.89
CA TYR A 375 0.12 -15.68 -5.04
C TYR A 375 -0.53 -16.98 -4.60
N TRP A 376 -1.54 -17.44 -5.34
CA TRP A 376 -2.17 -18.74 -5.12
C TRP A 376 -2.56 -19.40 -6.44
N LEU A 377 -2.75 -20.72 -6.42
CA LEU A 377 -3.32 -21.46 -7.54
C LEU A 377 -4.80 -21.72 -7.29
N GLU A 378 -5.61 -21.45 -8.31
CA GLU A 378 -7.00 -21.87 -8.36
C GLU A 378 -7.14 -23.11 -9.27
N TYR A 379 -7.83 -24.13 -8.77
CA TYR A 379 -8.13 -25.36 -9.50
C TYR A 379 -9.61 -25.40 -9.86
N ILE A 380 -9.91 -25.40 -11.15
CA ILE A 380 -11.27 -25.23 -11.67
C ILE A 380 -11.72 -26.52 -12.33
N ASP A 381 -12.77 -27.11 -11.80
CA ASP A 381 -13.45 -28.23 -12.46
C ASP A 381 -14.22 -27.75 -13.69
N MET A 382 -13.68 -28.02 -14.88
CA MET A 382 -14.25 -27.57 -16.15
C MET A 382 -15.58 -28.24 -16.48
N ALA A 383 -15.93 -29.37 -15.85
CA ALA A 383 -17.24 -29.99 -16.03
C ALA A 383 -18.33 -29.23 -15.27
N THR A 384 -17.98 -28.62 -14.13
CA THR A 384 -18.92 -27.92 -13.24
C THR A 384 -18.99 -26.42 -13.55
N THR A 385 -17.85 -25.80 -13.85
CA THR A 385 -17.75 -24.35 -14.07
C THR A 385 -16.89 -24.01 -15.31
N PRO A 386 -17.30 -24.43 -16.53
CA PRO A 386 -16.50 -24.28 -17.76
C PRO A 386 -16.16 -22.82 -18.09
N ASN A 387 -16.99 -21.87 -17.66
CA ASN A 387 -16.85 -20.45 -17.96
C ASN A 387 -16.29 -19.63 -16.79
N TYR A 388 -15.72 -20.27 -15.77
CA TYR A 388 -15.17 -19.54 -14.62
C TYR A 388 -14.04 -18.60 -15.05
N SER A 389 -13.97 -17.41 -14.47
CA SER A 389 -12.85 -16.48 -14.61
C SER A 389 -12.61 -15.78 -13.28
N THR A 390 -11.36 -15.64 -12.89
CA THR A 390 -10.96 -14.97 -11.65
C THR A 390 -10.37 -13.60 -11.95
N PRO A 391 -10.78 -12.53 -11.25
CA PRO A 391 -10.19 -11.19 -11.41
C PRO A 391 -8.75 -11.12 -10.88
N TYR A 392 -8.27 -12.21 -10.26
CA TYR A 392 -6.94 -12.32 -9.72
C TYR A 392 -5.96 -13.00 -10.66
N ASN A 393 -6.38 -13.48 -11.84
CA ASN A 393 -5.48 -14.16 -12.78
C ASN A 393 -4.28 -13.26 -13.12
N VAL A 394 -3.06 -13.77 -12.95
CA VAL A 394 -1.81 -13.02 -13.26
C VAL A 394 -1.73 -12.55 -14.70
N ASN A 395 -2.49 -13.17 -15.60
CA ASN A 395 -2.54 -12.80 -17.02
C ASN A 395 -3.54 -11.68 -17.31
N TYR A 396 -4.52 -11.44 -16.43
CA TYR A 396 -5.31 -10.22 -16.44
C TYR A 396 -4.49 -9.11 -15.76
N GLY A 397 -3.34 -8.76 -16.33
CA GLY A 397 -2.45 -7.76 -15.76
C GLY A 397 -3.19 -6.45 -15.50
N GLU A 398 -3.23 -6.00 -14.24
CA GLU A 398 -3.72 -4.71 -13.68
C GLU A 398 -5.02 -4.09 -14.25
N THR A 399 -5.71 -4.75 -15.18
CA THR A 399 -6.72 -4.08 -16.01
C THR A 399 -7.71 -5.07 -16.63
N SER A 400 -8.68 -5.53 -15.84
CA SER A 400 -10.03 -5.90 -16.33
C SER A 400 -10.88 -6.42 -15.18
N VAL A 401 -11.46 -5.50 -14.42
CA VAL A 401 -12.75 -5.75 -13.77
C VAL A 401 -13.77 -4.90 -14.52
N THR A 402 -14.33 -5.46 -15.59
CA THR A 402 -15.68 -5.12 -16.00
C THR A 402 -16.50 -6.39 -15.86
N LYS A 403 -17.43 -6.35 -14.90
CA LYS A 403 -18.47 -7.37 -14.75
C LYS A 403 -19.27 -7.40 -16.05
N LYS A 404 -19.44 -8.59 -16.60
CA LYS A 404 -20.18 -8.83 -17.85
C LYS A 404 -21.68 -8.80 -17.57
N GLY A 405 -22.40 -7.94 -18.30
CA GLY A 405 -23.80 -8.12 -18.66
C GLY A 405 -23.85 -8.10 -20.19
N ASP A 406 -24.27 -9.23 -20.77
CA ASP A 406 -24.75 -9.51 -22.14
C ASP A 406 -24.04 -8.89 -23.37
N ASP A 407 -23.53 -9.78 -24.23
CA ASP A 407 -23.29 -9.63 -25.68
C ASP A 407 -22.52 -8.42 -26.24
N GLU A 408 -21.87 -7.59 -25.43
CA GLU A 408 -20.86 -6.66 -25.97
C GLU A 408 -19.60 -7.42 -26.39
N GLN A 409 -19.36 -7.41 -27.71
CA GLN A 409 -18.08 -7.81 -28.31
C GLN A 409 -16.95 -7.20 -27.50
N GLN A 410 -16.08 -8.05 -26.97
CA GLN A 410 -14.89 -7.64 -26.23
C GLN A 410 -13.97 -6.88 -27.19
N THR A 411 -14.19 -5.58 -27.35
CA THR A 411 -13.37 -4.71 -28.19
C THR A 411 -11.97 -4.67 -27.62
N SER A 412 -10.95 -4.93 -28.45
CA SER A 412 -9.56 -4.83 -28.03
C SER A 412 -9.22 -3.38 -27.72
N TYR A 413 -8.67 -3.12 -26.54
CA TYR A 413 -8.20 -1.80 -26.14
C TYR A 413 -6.68 -1.73 -26.21
N LYS A 414 -6.15 -0.61 -26.71
CA LYS A 414 -4.73 -0.27 -26.66
C LYS A 414 -4.48 0.75 -25.55
N THR A 415 -3.41 0.54 -24.78
CA THR A 415 -2.96 1.51 -23.80
C THR A 415 -2.07 2.58 -24.44
N VAL A 416 -2.34 3.84 -24.13
CA VAL A 416 -1.66 5.05 -24.65
C VAL A 416 -1.22 5.94 -23.48
N ILE A 417 -0.49 7.02 -23.76
CA ILE A 417 -0.04 8.02 -22.77
C ILE A 417 0.70 7.35 -21.60
N HIS A 418 1.77 6.62 -21.92
CA HIS A 418 2.61 5.92 -20.94
C HIS A 418 1.88 4.98 -19.96
N GLY A 419 0.74 4.41 -20.37
CA GLY A 419 -0.02 3.51 -19.49
C GLY A 419 -1.25 4.14 -18.86
N HIS A 420 -1.44 5.46 -19.00
CA HIS A 420 -2.46 6.19 -18.25
C HIS A 420 -3.85 6.21 -18.89
N HIS A 421 -3.96 5.88 -20.17
CA HIS A 421 -5.24 5.93 -20.88
C HIS A 421 -5.39 4.75 -21.83
N LYS A 422 -6.63 4.34 -22.11
CA LYS A 422 -6.94 3.23 -23.00
C LYS A 422 -7.92 3.67 -24.06
N VAL A 423 -7.64 3.30 -25.29
CA VAL A 423 -8.46 3.63 -26.46
C VAL A 423 -8.86 2.34 -27.19
N PRO A 424 -10.09 2.22 -27.70
CA PRO A 424 -10.53 1.05 -28.47
C PRO A 424 -9.91 1.03 -29.87
N GLU A 425 -10.15 -0.06 -30.60
CA GLU A 425 -9.89 -0.10 -32.05
C GLU A 425 -10.62 1.06 -32.76
N GLY A 426 -9.98 1.63 -33.78
CA GLY A 426 -10.48 2.79 -34.51
C GLY A 426 -10.10 4.14 -33.90
N VAL A 427 -9.41 4.16 -32.75
CA VAL A 427 -8.90 5.39 -32.14
C VAL A 427 -7.38 5.37 -32.12
N VAL A 428 -6.76 6.38 -32.72
CA VAL A 428 -5.30 6.56 -32.74
C VAL A 428 -4.93 7.89 -32.08
N VAL A 429 -3.73 7.94 -31.48
CA VAL A 429 -3.34 9.02 -30.57
C VAL A 429 -2.03 9.67 -30.98
N GLU A 430 -2.00 11.01 -30.95
CA GLU A 430 -0.79 11.81 -31.18
C GLU A 430 -0.48 12.71 -29.96
N GLU A 431 0.66 12.50 -29.30
CA GLU A 431 1.02 13.23 -28.08
C GLU A 431 1.57 14.65 -28.34
N LEU A 432 1.02 15.64 -27.62
CA LEU A 432 1.52 17.01 -27.61
C LEU A 432 2.70 17.16 -26.63
N GLY A 433 3.89 16.71 -27.01
CA GLY A 433 5.10 16.84 -26.17
C GLY A 433 6.01 18.05 -26.49
N GLY A 434 5.55 19.01 -27.29
CA GLY A 434 6.27 20.24 -27.64
C GLY A 434 6.02 20.69 -29.09
N VAL A 435 6.52 21.86 -29.48
CA VAL A 435 6.34 22.39 -30.86
C VAL A 435 7.01 21.48 -31.89
N GLN A 436 8.20 20.97 -31.57
CA GLN A 436 8.95 20.06 -32.44
C GLN A 436 8.15 18.80 -32.73
N LYS A 437 7.51 18.22 -31.72
CA LYS A 437 6.65 17.03 -31.88
C LYS A 437 5.47 17.23 -32.83
N LEU A 438 4.91 18.43 -32.93
CA LEU A 438 3.83 18.71 -33.90
C LEU A 438 4.34 18.86 -35.35
N THR A 439 5.63 19.14 -35.51
CA THR A 439 6.28 19.27 -36.83
C THR A 439 7.07 18.03 -37.23
N ASP A 440 7.24 17.08 -36.31
CA ASP A 440 7.84 15.79 -36.59
C ASP A 440 6.85 14.94 -37.42
N PRO A 441 7.34 13.91 -38.13
CA PRO A 441 6.47 12.95 -38.81
C PRO A 441 5.46 12.36 -37.80
N CYS A 442 4.18 12.34 -38.17
CA CYS A 442 3.14 11.77 -37.31
C CYS A 442 3.42 10.30 -36.99
N SER A 443 2.91 9.83 -35.85
CA SER A 443 3.09 8.43 -35.46
C SER A 443 2.58 7.47 -36.56
N PRO A 444 3.20 6.28 -36.73
CA PRO A 444 2.83 5.36 -37.81
C PRO A 444 1.34 4.97 -37.84
N GLU A 445 0.69 4.93 -36.68
CA GLU A 445 -0.73 4.59 -36.57
C GLU A 445 -1.63 5.74 -36.99
N VAL A 446 -1.28 6.98 -36.63
CA VAL A 446 -1.97 8.18 -37.10
C VAL A 446 -1.78 8.32 -38.61
N LEU A 447 -0.56 8.10 -39.13
CA LEU A 447 -0.29 8.11 -40.56
C LEU A 447 -1.16 7.10 -41.32
N ALA A 448 -1.22 5.86 -40.83
CA ALA A 448 -2.01 4.80 -41.46
C ALA A 448 -3.50 5.16 -41.53
N LEU A 449 -4.08 5.73 -40.45
CA LEU A 449 -5.47 6.18 -40.46
C LEU A 449 -5.67 7.35 -41.43
N LEU A 450 -4.76 8.33 -41.45
CA LEU A 450 -4.86 9.50 -42.31
C LEU A 450 -4.71 9.14 -43.79
N GLU A 451 -3.85 8.18 -44.13
CA GLU A 451 -3.73 7.65 -45.50
C GLU A 451 -4.96 6.83 -45.91
N GLU A 452 -5.50 5.99 -45.01
CA GLU A 452 -6.74 5.24 -45.23
C GLU A 452 -7.93 6.17 -45.53
N LYS A 453 -7.98 7.33 -44.87
CA LYS A 453 -9.08 8.29 -44.94
C LYS A 453 -8.82 9.49 -45.87
N ASP A 454 -7.69 9.53 -46.58
CA ASP A 454 -7.28 10.65 -47.45
C ASP A 454 -7.29 12.03 -46.72
N LEU A 455 -6.76 12.05 -45.49
CA LEU A 455 -6.77 13.21 -44.58
C LEU A 455 -5.37 13.77 -44.27
N LEU A 456 -4.31 13.24 -44.88
CA LEU A 456 -2.93 13.60 -44.52
C LEU A 456 -2.65 15.10 -44.72
N ASP A 457 -3.10 15.69 -45.83
CA ASP A 457 -2.93 17.13 -46.12
C ASP A 457 -3.69 18.00 -45.11
N VAL A 458 -4.93 17.62 -44.79
CA VAL A 458 -5.78 18.30 -43.79
C VAL A 458 -5.10 18.28 -42.42
N TYR A 459 -4.57 17.13 -42.02
CA TYR A 459 -3.81 16.99 -40.77
C TYR A 459 -2.57 17.87 -40.75
N GLN A 460 -1.76 17.85 -41.81
CA GLN A 460 -0.53 18.63 -41.88
C GLN A 460 -0.82 20.14 -41.78
N ASP A 461 -1.85 20.62 -42.48
CA ASP A 461 -2.28 22.01 -42.39
C ASP A 461 -2.79 22.35 -40.98
N CYS A 462 -3.58 21.46 -40.36
CA CYS A 462 -4.08 21.64 -39.00
C CYS A 462 -2.92 21.76 -37.98
N MET A 463 -1.98 20.80 -37.99
CA MET A 463 -0.84 20.80 -37.06
C MET A 463 0.06 22.02 -37.29
N LYS A 464 0.28 22.42 -38.55
CA LYS A 464 1.03 23.63 -38.90
C LYS A 464 0.34 24.90 -38.41
N SER A 465 -0.99 25.00 -38.52
CA SER A 465 -1.76 26.11 -37.98
C SER A 465 -1.62 26.20 -36.45
N ILE A 466 -1.74 25.08 -35.73
CA ILE A 466 -1.52 25.02 -34.27
C ILE A 466 -0.10 25.43 -33.89
N ALA A 467 0.91 24.92 -34.61
CA ALA A 467 2.32 25.16 -34.32
C ALA A 467 2.78 26.59 -34.68
N SER A 468 2.18 27.21 -35.69
CA SER A 468 2.52 28.56 -36.15
C SER A 468 1.79 29.66 -35.39
N ALA A 469 0.58 29.38 -34.88
CA ALA A 469 -0.15 30.30 -34.02
C ALA A 469 0.67 30.62 -32.75
N LYS A 470 0.90 31.91 -32.50
CA LYS A 470 1.54 32.35 -31.25
C LYS A 470 0.57 32.29 -30.07
N SER A 471 -0.74 32.45 -30.33
CA SER A 471 -1.78 32.47 -29.29
C SER A 471 -1.95 31.11 -28.60
N THR A 472 -1.73 30.00 -29.31
CA THR A 472 -1.80 28.62 -28.80
C THR A 472 -0.77 28.31 -27.72
N ARG A 473 0.19 29.23 -27.46
CA ARG A 473 1.25 29.06 -26.47
C ARG A 473 1.30 30.22 -25.48
N SER A 474 1.65 29.92 -24.23
CA SER A 474 2.04 30.92 -23.25
C SER A 474 3.47 31.41 -23.50
N TRP A 475 3.86 32.51 -22.82
CA TRP A 475 5.25 32.98 -22.82
C TRP A 475 6.23 31.86 -22.44
N ILE A 476 5.85 31.00 -21.49
CA ILE A 476 6.65 29.88 -20.99
C ILE A 476 6.48 28.63 -21.89
N ARG A 477 6.02 28.82 -23.14
CA ARG A 477 5.84 27.77 -24.16
C ARG A 477 4.84 26.65 -23.78
N ASN A 478 3.96 26.89 -22.81
CA ASN A 478 2.90 25.94 -22.47
C ASN A 478 1.73 26.07 -23.45
N TRP A 479 1.16 24.94 -23.87
CA TRP A 479 -0.04 24.91 -24.71
C TRP A 479 -1.28 25.45 -23.99
N LYS A 480 -2.03 26.33 -24.67
CA LYS A 480 -3.33 26.85 -24.23
C LYS A 480 -4.44 26.07 -24.92
N SER A 481 -5.23 25.31 -24.16
CA SER A 481 -6.22 24.39 -24.73
C SER A 481 -7.32 25.11 -25.52
N GLU A 482 -7.85 26.22 -25.01
CA GLU A 482 -8.92 27.00 -25.69
C GLU A 482 -8.49 27.49 -27.08
N GLU A 483 -7.26 27.97 -27.20
CA GLU A 483 -6.71 28.46 -28.47
C GLU A 483 -6.43 27.32 -29.45
N ILE A 484 -6.04 26.14 -28.96
CA ILE A 484 -5.90 24.95 -29.81
C ILE A 484 -7.28 24.48 -30.29
N LEU A 485 -8.28 24.48 -29.41
CA LEU A 485 -9.65 24.12 -29.78
C LEU A 485 -10.22 25.07 -30.85
N ALA A 486 -9.94 26.37 -30.74
CA ALA A 486 -10.34 27.33 -31.76
C ALA A 486 -9.75 27.00 -33.15
N VAL A 487 -8.48 26.59 -33.20
CA VAL A 487 -7.87 26.12 -34.46
C VAL A 487 -8.50 24.81 -34.92
N LEU A 488 -8.68 23.82 -34.03
CA LEU A 488 -9.31 22.54 -34.39
C LEU A 488 -10.71 22.72 -34.98
N GLN A 489 -11.49 23.67 -34.47
CA GLN A 489 -12.84 23.97 -34.95
C GLN A 489 -12.86 24.37 -36.44
N GLU A 490 -11.79 24.99 -36.95
CA GLU A 490 -11.67 25.33 -38.38
C GLU A 490 -11.49 24.09 -39.27
N TYR A 491 -10.93 23.01 -38.71
CA TYR A 491 -10.63 21.75 -39.42
C TYR A 491 -11.64 20.63 -39.14
N GLU A 492 -12.59 20.83 -38.22
CA GLU A 492 -13.57 19.82 -37.82
C GLU A 492 -14.39 19.29 -39.01
N LYS A 493 -14.85 20.18 -39.89
CA LYS A 493 -15.65 19.81 -41.07
C LYS A 493 -14.91 18.87 -42.04
N PRO A 494 -13.67 19.18 -42.49
CA PRO A 494 -12.88 18.26 -43.29
C PRO A 494 -12.69 16.87 -42.68
N PHE A 495 -12.37 16.79 -41.37
CA PHE A 495 -12.22 15.51 -40.68
C PHE A 495 -13.54 14.74 -40.64
N ALA A 496 -14.62 15.40 -40.24
CA ALA A 496 -15.95 14.80 -40.15
C ALA A 496 -16.48 14.31 -41.50
N ALA A 497 -16.11 14.96 -42.61
CA ALA A 497 -16.49 14.54 -43.96
C ALA A 497 -15.91 13.17 -44.36
N MET A 498 -14.87 12.70 -43.67
CA MET A 498 -14.24 11.40 -43.85
C MET A 498 -14.47 10.45 -42.66
N ASP A 499 -15.54 10.69 -41.88
CA ASP A 499 -15.90 9.92 -40.69
C ASP A 499 -14.77 9.87 -39.63
N VAL A 500 -14.01 10.96 -39.48
CA VAL A 500 -13.01 11.11 -38.42
C VAL A 500 -13.40 12.26 -37.50
N GLN A 501 -13.46 12.00 -36.20
CA GLN A 501 -13.56 13.03 -35.17
C GLN A 501 -12.16 13.27 -34.58
N VAL A 502 -11.84 14.54 -34.29
CA VAL A 502 -10.59 14.91 -33.62
C VAL A 502 -10.91 15.56 -32.27
N ALA A 503 -10.39 14.98 -31.19
CA ALA A 503 -10.56 15.51 -29.84
C ALA A 503 -9.22 15.96 -29.26
N LEU A 504 -9.19 17.12 -28.59
CA LEU A 504 -8.03 17.56 -27.82
C LEU A 504 -8.20 17.08 -26.39
N CYS A 505 -7.38 16.11 -26.00
CA CYS A 505 -7.44 15.51 -24.68
C CYS A 505 -6.38 16.06 -23.72
N LYS A 506 -6.72 16.12 -22.42
CA LYS A 506 -5.79 16.55 -21.36
C LYS A 506 -5.99 15.76 -20.07
N LEU A 507 -4.90 15.19 -19.57
CA LEU A 507 -4.86 14.51 -18.27
C LEU A 507 -3.86 15.20 -17.34
N LYS A 508 -4.28 15.48 -16.10
CA LYS A 508 -3.39 15.91 -15.02
C LYS A 508 -3.24 14.76 -14.01
N PRO A 509 -2.13 13.99 -14.04
CA PRO A 509 -1.88 12.96 -13.03
C PRO A 509 -1.66 13.59 -11.65
N ASP A 510 -1.77 12.79 -10.58
CA ASP A 510 -1.55 13.27 -9.21
C ASP A 510 -0.11 13.72 -8.97
N LYS A 511 0.82 13.06 -9.65
CA LYS A 511 2.24 13.39 -9.66
C LYS A 511 2.70 13.51 -11.11
N GLY A 512 3.51 14.52 -11.40
CA GLY A 512 4.12 14.72 -12.72
C GLY A 512 3.49 15.86 -13.53
N MET A 513 3.83 15.88 -14.82
CA MET A 513 3.38 16.91 -15.75
C MET A 513 2.01 16.56 -16.34
N SER A 514 1.26 17.59 -16.75
CA SER A 514 0.02 17.36 -17.51
C SER A 514 0.32 16.81 -18.90
N TYR A 515 -0.38 15.76 -19.28
CA TYR A 515 -0.36 15.21 -20.63
C TYR A 515 -1.42 15.89 -21.48
N ARG A 516 -1.09 16.09 -22.76
CA ARG A 516 -2.02 16.52 -23.79
C ARG A 516 -1.80 15.67 -25.03
N TRP A 517 -2.87 15.32 -25.73
CA TRP A 517 -2.80 14.56 -26.96
C TRP A 517 -4.01 14.84 -27.83
N PHE A 518 -3.93 14.50 -29.11
CA PHE A 518 -5.09 14.40 -29.98
C PHE A 518 -5.54 12.94 -30.06
N GLU A 519 -6.85 12.72 -29.99
CA GLU A 519 -7.46 11.45 -30.39
C GLU A 519 -8.11 11.63 -31.77
N PHE A 520 -7.68 10.83 -32.74
CA PHE A 520 -8.31 10.72 -34.05
C PHE A 520 -9.17 9.46 -34.04
N ILE A 521 -10.48 9.66 -34.14
CA ILE A 521 -11.50 8.64 -33.89
C ILE A 521 -12.19 8.36 -35.22
N ASP A 522 -11.94 7.19 -35.78
CA ASP A 522 -12.72 6.68 -36.92
C ASP A 522 -14.12 6.30 -36.43
N THR A 523 -15.09 7.17 -36.68
CA THR A 523 -16.47 7.02 -36.17
C THR A 523 -17.19 5.85 -36.83
N THR A 524 -16.65 5.26 -37.91
CA THR A 524 -17.17 4.03 -38.49
C THR A 524 -16.76 2.78 -37.70
N LYS A 525 -15.59 2.81 -37.06
CA LYS A 525 -15.02 1.71 -36.25
C LYS A 525 -15.37 1.86 -34.77
N ALA A 526 -15.22 3.07 -34.21
CA ALA A 526 -15.42 3.38 -32.81
C ALA A 526 -16.75 4.13 -32.55
N LYS A 527 -17.87 3.58 -33.06
CA LYS A 527 -19.19 4.27 -33.13
C LYS A 527 -19.72 4.84 -31.81
N THR A 528 -19.47 4.16 -30.71
CA THR A 528 -19.98 4.53 -29.38
C THR A 528 -18.91 5.19 -28.51
N TYR A 529 -17.69 5.36 -29.01
CA TYR A 529 -16.59 5.88 -28.20
C TYR A 529 -16.71 7.38 -27.99
N VAL A 530 -16.65 7.81 -26.73
CA VAL A 530 -16.61 9.21 -26.32
C VAL A 530 -15.29 9.47 -25.59
N PRO A 531 -14.45 10.42 -26.05
CA PRO A 531 -13.18 10.71 -25.40
C PRO A 531 -13.37 11.30 -24.00
N GLN A 532 -13.01 10.53 -22.98
CA GLN A 532 -13.18 10.91 -21.57
C GLN A 532 -12.44 12.21 -21.19
N TYR A 533 -11.30 12.49 -21.86
CA TYR A 533 -10.41 13.59 -21.52
C TYR A 533 -10.53 14.77 -22.49
N ASP A 534 -11.52 14.78 -23.38
CA ASP A 534 -11.73 15.88 -24.33
C ASP A 534 -12.04 17.18 -23.59
N VAL A 535 -11.14 18.15 -23.77
CA VAL A 535 -11.22 19.47 -23.14
C VAL A 535 -12.42 20.27 -23.63
N SER A 536 -12.94 19.97 -24.83
CA SER A 536 -14.14 20.64 -25.34
C SER A 536 -15.43 20.19 -24.65
N SER A 537 -15.39 19.05 -23.96
CA SER A 537 -16.56 18.38 -23.39
C SER A 537 -16.78 18.64 -21.90
N TYR A 538 -15.92 19.42 -21.23
CA TYR A 538 -16.03 19.65 -19.79
C TYR A 538 -17.27 20.46 -19.41
N ASP A 539 -18.09 19.92 -18.52
CA ASP A 539 -19.36 20.54 -18.06
C ASP A 539 -19.34 20.76 -16.54
N GLU A 540 -18.72 19.84 -15.80
CA GLU A 540 -18.66 19.86 -14.34
C GLU A 540 -17.22 20.02 -13.85
N THR A 541 -17.04 20.76 -12.75
CA THR A 541 -15.73 20.93 -12.10
C THR A 541 -15.80 20.70 -10.60
N LEU A 542 -14.79 20.05 -10.06
CA LEU A 542 -14.64 19.85 -8.62
C LEU A 542 -13.37 20.55 -8.13
N GLU A 543 -13.54 21.57 -7.30
CA GLU A 543 -12.43 22.28 -6.67
C GLU A 543 -12.01 21.59 -5.38
N LEU A 544 -10.74 21.15 -5.34
CA LEU A 544 -10.05 20.68 -4.14
C LEU A 544 -9.10 21.77 -3.64
N LEU A 545 -8.26 21.47 -2.64
CA LEU A 545 -7.37 22.47 -2.04
C LEU A 545 -6.30 23.00 -3.00
N GLN A 546 -5.74 22.13 -3.84
CA GLN A 546 -4.64 22.44 -4.76
C GLN A 546 -4.98 22.14 -6.22
N THR A 547 -6.08 21.44 -6.48
CA THR A 547 -6.43 20.95 -7.82
C THR A 547 -7.89 21.16 -8.13
N THR A 548 -8.16 21.66 -9.33
CA THR A 548 -9.47 21.58 -9.96
C THR A 548 -9.51 20.35 -10.85
N LEU A 549 -10.46 19.45 -10.61
CA LEU A 549 -10.79 18.33 -11.47
C LEU A 549 -11.87 18.77 -12.46
N HIS A 550 -11.78 18.27 -13.69
CA HIS A 550 -12.74 18.57 -14.76
C HIS A 550 -13.36 17.26 -15.23
N PHE A 551 -14.67 17.24 -15.37
CA PHE A 551 -15.42 16.06 -15.79
C PHE A 551 -16.14 16.36 -17.12
N PRO A 552 -16.12 15.40 -18.06
CA PRO A 552 -16.81 15.56 -19.33
C PRO A 552 -18.33 15.55 -19.12
N LYS A 553 -19.06 16.06 -20.11
CA LYS A 553 -20.52 16.07 -20.14
C LYS A 553 -21.07 14.66 -19.95
N GLY A 554 -22.11 14.54 -19.12
CA GLY A 554 -22.69 13.24 -18.75
C GLY A 554 -22.11 12.65 -17.47
N ILE A 555 -21.22 13.39 -16.79
CA ILE A 555 -20.73 13.05 -15.45
C ILE A 555 -21.19 14.13 -14.47
N ALA A 556 -21.80 13.71 -13.37
CA ALA A 556 -22.13 14.57 -12.24
C ALA A 556 -21.35 14.13 -11.01
N VAL A 557 -20.91 15.08 -10.17
CA VAL A 557 -20.06 14.76 -9.02
C VAL A 557 -20.57 15.37 -7.73
N GLU A 558 -20.35 14.67 -6.62
CA GLU A 558 -20.67 15.16 -5.28
C GLU A 558 -19.49 14.96 -4.32
N LEU A 559 -19.01 16.08 -3.75
CA LEU A 559 -17.94 16.08 -2.76
C LEU A 559 -18.48 15.69 -1.38
N LEU A 560 -17.87 14.66 -0.77
CA LEU A 560 -18.23 14.16 0.55
C LEU A 560 -17.47 14.96 1.63
N MET A 561 -17.91 16.19 1.90
CA MET A 561 -17.26 17.07 2.89
C MET A 561 -17.66 16.75 4.33
N ASP A 562 -18.92 17.02 4.67
CA ASP A 562 -19.50 16.81 6.00
C ASP A 562 -20.99 16.48 5.86
N ARG A 563 -21.54 15.76 6.86
CA ARG A 563 -22.92 15.25 6.82
C ARG A 563 -23.95 16.35 6.65
N LYS A 564 -23.73 17.51 7.28
CA LYS A 564 -24.70 18.59 7.20
C LYS A 564 -24.77 19.09 5.75
N THR A 565 -23.63 19.26 5.09
CA THR A 565 -23.60 19.69 3.69
C THR A 565 -24.24 18.66 2.76
N VAL A 566 -23.87 17.38 2.88
CA VAL A 566 -24.41 16.29 2.05
C VAL A 566 -25.93 16.14 2.22
N MET A 567 -26.46 16.26 3.44
CA MET A 567 -27.92 16.17 3.66
C MET A 567 -28.71 17.40 3.19
N GLN A 568 -28.08 18.58 3.13
CA GLN A 568 -28.81 19.83 2.91
C GLN A 568 -28.82 20.28 1.46
N THR A 569 -27.82 19.87 0.66
CA THR A 569 -27.63 20.41 -0.69
C THR A 569 -27.26 19.31 -1.67
N VAL A 570 -28.18 19.00 -2.59
CA VAL A 570 -27.88 18.18 -3.76
C VAL A 570 -27.17 19.05 -4.81
N PRO A 571 -25.97 18.70 -5.28
CA PRO A 571 -25.30 19.44 -6.35
C PRO A 571 -26.17 19.54 -7.60
N ALA A 572 -26.15 20.68 -8.29
CA ALA A 572 -27.07 20.94 -9.40
C ALA A 572 -26.95 19.93 -10.55
N GLY A 573 -25.73 19.53 -10.92
CA GLY A 573 -25.47 18.49 -11.92
C GLY A 573 -26.00 17.12 -11.48
N VAL A 574 -25.80 16.75 -10.22
CA VAL A 574 -26.31 15.49 -9.63
C VAL A 574 -27.82 15.50 -9.64
N LYS A 575 -28.47 16.56 -9.12
CA LYS A 575 -29.93 16.70 -9.13
C LYS A 575 -30.50 16.55 -10.53
N THR A 576 -29.94 17.27 -11.51
CA THR A 576 -30.38 17.22 -12.90
C THR A 576 -30.28 15.82 -13.48
N MET A 577 -29.16 15.12 -13.25
CA MET A 577 -28.96 13.75 -13.71
C MET A 577 -29.92 12.76 -13.01
N MET A 578 -30.05 12.85 -11.69
CA MET A 578 -30.90 11.95 -10.91
C MET A 578 -32.38 12.13 -11.24
N GLU A 579 -32.85 13.35 -11.49
CA GLU A 579 -34.21 13.63 -11.98
C GLU A 579 -34.40 13.08 -13.39
N ALA A 580 -33.44 13.31 -14.30
CA ALA A 580 -33.52 12.84 -15.69
C ALA A 580 -33.49 11.30 -15.81
N LYS A 581 -32.86 10.61 -14.87
CA LYS A 581 -32.72 9.14 -14.85
C LYS A 581 -33.66 8.42 -13.90
N ASP A 582 -34.56 9.16 -13.23
CA ASP A 582 -35.48 8.60 -12.23
C ASP A 582 -34.73 7.83 -11.11
N CYS A 583 -33.69 8.48 -10.58
CA CYS A 583 -32.78 7.96 -9.57
C CYS A 583 -32.78 8.77 -8.25
N MET A 584 -33.66 9.76 -8.09
CA MET A 584 -33.69 10.60 -6.88
C MET A 584 -33.88 9.79 -5.60
N ASP A 585 -34.69 8.73 -5.63
CA ASP A 585 -34.90 7.86 -4.46
C ASP A 585 -33.63 7.05 -4.13
N LEU A 586 -32.95 6.51 -5.15
CA LEU A 586 -31.66 5.81 -4.98
C LEU A 586 -30.57 6.75 -4.45
N TYR A 587 -30.58 7.99 -4.92
CA TYR A 587 -29.68 9.03 -4.46
C TYR A 587 -29.93 9.39 -2.99
N ASN A 588 -31.19 9.60 -2.59
CA ASN A 588 -31.52 9.87 -1.19
C ASN A 588 -31.11 8.70 -0.29
N ALA A 589 -31.33 7.45 -0.73
CA ALA A 589 -30.87 6.26 0.00
C ALA A 589 -29.33 6.21 0.12
N LEU A 590 -28.60 6.58 -0.93
CA LEU A 590 -27.13 6.69 -0.89
C LEU A 590 -26.70 7.74 0.13
N VAL A 591 -27.30 8.94 0.10
CA VAL A 591 -27.01 10.04 1.03
C VAL A 591 -27.31 9.64 2.49
N ASP A 592 -28.44 9.01 2.74
CA ASP A 592 -28.83 8.57 4.09
C ASP A 592 -27.80 7.59 4.67
N VAL A 593 -27.33 6.63 3.87
CA VAL A 593 -26.32 5.67 4.32
C VAL A 593 -24.94 6.30 4.47
N LEU A 594 -24.54 7.21 3.56
CA LEU A 594 -23.31 7.99 3.71
C LEU A 594 -23.36 8.78 5.03
N CYS A 595 -24.48 9.42 5.35
CA CYS A 595 -24.63 10.20 6.57
C CYS A 595 -24.61 9.35 7.84
N GLN A 596 -25.04 8.08 7.77
CA GLN A 596 -24.96 7.12 8.88
C GLN A 596 -23.54 6.56 9.05
N SER A 597 -22.79 6.37 7.95
CA SER A 597 -21.48 5.69 7.94
C SER A 597 -20.28 6.63 8.07
N VAL A 598 -20.40 7.90 7.65
CA VAL A 598 -19.26 8.80 7.38
C VAL A 598 -19.05 9.82 8.52
N VAL A 599 -20.08 10.17 9.31
CA VAL A 599 -20.05 11.42 10.10
C VAL A 599 -20.66 11.27 11.50
N GLY A 600 -20.26 10.20 12.19
CA GLY A 600 -20.71 9.88 13.56
C GLY A 600 -19.67 10.06 14.66
N ASP A 601 -18.38 10.06 14.33
CA ASP A 601 -17.28 10.30 15.28
C ASP A 601 -16.54 11.59 14.91
N ASP A 602 -16.15 12.38 15.91
CA ASP A 602 -15.33 13.59 15.73
C ASP A 602 -13.97 13.31 15.05
N ASN A 603 -13.63 12.03 14.87
CA ASN A 603 -12.58 11.55 14.01
C ASN A 603 -13.14 11.33 12.58
N ASN A 604 -12.96 12.33 11.71
CA ASN A 604 -13.35 12.42 10.28
C ASN A 604 -12.90 11.26 9.34
N ASP A 605 -12.66 10.06 9.85
CA ASP A 605 -12.21 8.91 9.07
C ASP A 605 -13.41 8.08 8.63
N ALA A 606 -14.16 8.61 7.67
CA ALA A 606 -15.04 7.80 6.84
C ALA A 606 -14.23 6.62 6.28
N SER A 607 -14.50 5.40 6.75
CA SER A 607 -13.68 4.28 6.32
C SER A 607 -13.99 4.00 4.84
N GLU A 608 -12.95 4.07 4.00
CA GLU A 608 -13.01 3.74 2.57
C GLU A 608 -13.78 2.43 2.31
N ALA A 609 -13.66 1.47 3.23
CA ALA A 609 -14.34 0.18 3.18
C ALA A 609 -15.88 0.29 3.23
N HIS A 610 -16.43 1.16 4.10
CA HIS A 610 -17.89 1.34 4.18
C HIS A 610 -18.44 2.03 2.93
N MET A 611 -17.75 3.06 2.43
CA MET A 611 -18.17 3.74 1.21
C MET A 611 -18.12 2.81 -0.01
N LYS A 612 -17.12 1.93 -0.09
CA LYS A 612 -17.02 0.86 -1.10
C LYS A 612 -18.19 -0.12 -1.05
N GLU A 613 -18.53 -0.61 0.14
CA GLU A 613 -19.63 -1.55 0.31
C GLU A 613 -20.96 -0.94 -0.11
N LEU A 614 -21.16 0.34 0.20
CA LEU A 614 -22.33 1.07 -0.22
C LEU A 614 -22.45 1.17 -1.75
N THR A 615 -21.35 1.55 -2.43
CA THR A 615 -21.31 1.57 -3.89
C THR A 615 -21.56 0.17 -4.47
N ASN A 616 -21.12 -0.91 -3.81
CA ASN A 616 -21.39 -2.28 -4.25
C ASN A 616 -22.88 -2.66 -4.16
N VAL A 617 -23.61 -2.15 -3.16
CA VAL A 617 -25.04 -2.44 -2.96
C VAL A 617 -25.92 -1.58 -3.86
N LEU A 618 -25.68 -0.27 -3.90
CA LEU A 618 -26.52 0.67 -4.64
C LEU A 618 -26.10 0.81 -6.11
N GLY A 619 -24.83 0.63 -6.43
CA GLY A 619 -24.29 0.73 -7.78
C GLY A 619 -25.10 -0.07 -8.80
N PRO A 620 -25.35 -1.39 -8.59
CA PRO A 620 -26.19 -2.18 -9.49
C PRO A 620 -27.60 -1.61 -9.68
N LYS A 621 -28.21 -0.98 -8.67
CA LYS A 621 -29.53 -0.35 -8.80
C LYS A 621 -29.46 0.88 -9.70
N PHE A 622 -28.45 1.73 -9.55
CA PHE A 622 -28.20 2.85 -10.46
C PHE A 622 -27.92 2.37 -11.91
N GLU A 623 -27.16 1.28 -12.08
CA GLU A 623 -26.83 0.73 -13.40
C GLU A 623 -28.09 0.32 -14.18
N THR A 624 -29.11 -0.23 -13.50
CA THR A 624 -30.40 -0.55 -14.16
C THR A 624 -31.13 0.67 -14.72
N LYS A 625 -30.78 1.87 -14.23
CA LYS A 625 -31.29 3.17 -14.70
C LYS A 625 -30.31 3.85 -15.68
N GLY A 626 -29.24 3.17 -16.09
CA GLY A 626 -28.23 3.68 -17.00
C GLY A 626 -27.26 4.69 -16.36
N VAL A 627 -27.10 4.64 -15.03
CA VAL A 627 -26.15 5.46 -14.28
C VAL A 627 -25.13 4.56 -13.60
N SER A 628 -23.84 4.75 -13.87
CA SER A 628 -22.80 4.13 -13.05
C SER A 628 -22.41 5.03 -11.90
N VAL A 629 -22.04 4.42 -10.77
CA VAL A 629 -21.60 5.12 -9.58
C VAL A 629 -20.18 4.70 -9.27
N TYR A 630 -19.30 5.67 -9.09
CA TYR A 630 -17.92 5.44 -8.68
C TYR A 630 -17.60 6.23 -7.43
N LEU A 631 -16.91 5.60 -6.47
CA LEU A 631 -16.28 6.32 -5.39
C LEU A 631 -14.85 6.70 -5.78
N SER A 632 -14.53 7.98 -5.66
CA SER A 632 -13.23 8.54 -6.00
C SER A 632 -12.62 9.32 -4.83
N GLY A 633 -11.30 9.45 -4.83
CA GLY A 633 -10.62 10.17 -3.76
C GLY A 633 -9.19 10.58 -4.07
N LYS A 634 -8.75 11.61 -3.35
CA LYS A 634 -7.43 12.21 -3.52
C LYS A 634 -6.93 12.82 -2.21
N THR A 635 -5.64 12.67 -1.95
CA THR A 635 -4.96 13.32 -0.83
C THR A 635 -4.08 14.46 -1.35
N GLU A 636 -4.20 15.65 -0.77
CA GLU A 636 -3.43 16.85 -1.12
C GLU A 636 -2.72 17.42 0.12
N ALA A 637 -1.58 18.08 -0.08
CA ALA A 637 -0.85 18.68 1.04
C ALA A 637 -1.62 19.91 1.58
N SER A 638 -1.76 20.00 2.91
CA SER A 638 -2.36 21.17 3.55
C SER A 638 -1.39 22.34 3.63
N LEU A 639 -1.89 23.57 3.52
CA LEU A 639 -1.10 24.79 3.75
C LEU A 639 -0.58 24.89 5.19
N GLU A 640 -1.27 24.25 6.14
CA GLU A 640 -0.93 24.22 7.57
C GLU A 640 0.04 23.07 7.94
N GLY A 641 0.51 22.32 6.93
CA GLY A 641 1.26 21.08 7.13
C GLY A 641 0.34 19.85 7.24
N GLY A 642 0.86 18.69 6.84
CA GLY A 642 0.08 17.44 6.77
C GLY A 642 -0.63 17.25 5.43
N ALA A 643 -1.49 16.24 5.38
CA ALA A 643 -2.19 15.82 4.17
C ALA A 643 -3.71 15.78 4.42
N LYS A 644 -4.50 16.37 3.52
CA LYS A 644 -5.96 16.39 3.57
C LYS A 644 -6.51 15.47 2.49
N SER A 645 -7.34 14.51 2.88
CA SER A 645 -8.03 13.61 1.96
C SER A 645 -9.38 14.18 1.56
N PHE A 646 -9.73 14.02 0.29
CA PHE A 646 -10.99 14.40 -0.32
C PHE A 646 -11.60 13.16 -0.94
N PHE A 647 -12.89 12.95 -0.71
CA PHE A 647 -13.67 11.84 -1.27
C PHE A 647 -14.87 12.42 -2.02
N TRP A 648 -15.22 11.83 -3.15
CA TRP A 648 -16.40 12.23 -3.93
C TRP A 648 -17.03 11.03 -4.62
N VAL A 649 -18.29 11.17 -4.99
CA VAL A 649 -19.01 10.21 -5.82
C VAL A 649 -19.12 10.77 -7.24
N GLU A 650 -18.83 9.94 -8.24
CA GLU A 650 -19.01 10.24 -9.66
C GLU A 650 -20.21 9.44 -10.19
N PHE A 651 -21.24 10.14 -10.63
CA PHE A 651 -22.42 9.58 -11.31
C PHE A 651 -22.24 9.73 -12.82
N VAL A 652 -22.35 8.63 -13.54
CA VAL A 652 -21.97 8.55 -14.96
C VAL A 652 -23.17 8.10 -15.79
N ASP A 653 -23.71 9.01 -16.60
CA ASP A 653 -24.72 8.65 -17.60
C ASP A 653 -24.10 7.79 -18.69
N ARG A 654 -24.38 6.49 -18.70
CA ARG A 654 -23.82 5.54 -19.66
C ARG A 654 -24.26 5.76 -21.10
N VAL A 655 -25.35 6.51 -21.31
CA VAL A 655 -25.77 6.91 -22.66
C VAL A 655 -24.86 8.02 -23.19
N ALA A 656 -24.46 8.95 -22.32
CA ALA A 656 -23.58 10.06 -22.70
C ALA A 656 -22.09 9.69 -22.66
N GLN A 657 -21.72 8.78 -21.76
CA GLN A 657 -20.32 8.42 -21.43
C GLN A 657 -20.17 6.90 -21.30
N PRO A 658 -20.39 6.13 -22.39
CA PRO A 658 -20.43 4.67 -22.34
C PRO A 658 -19.11 4.06 -21.87
N ASN A 659 -17.97 4.62 -22.29
CA ASN A 659 -16.63 4.13 -22.01
C ASN A 659 -15.91 4.90 -20.88
N TYR A 660 -16.61 5.72 -20.10
CA TYR A 660 -15.99 6.47 -19.00
C TYR A 660 -15.54 5.55 -17.88
N VAL A 661 -14.36 5.85 -17.35
CA VAL A 661 -13.78 5.21 -16.17
C VAL A 661 -13.39 6.29 -15.16
N ALA A 662 -13.67 6.08 -13.88
CA ALA A 662 -13.38 7.09 -12.85
C ALA A 662 -11.93 7.56 -12.86
N GLN A 663 -11.72 8.88 -12.92
CA GLN A 663 -10.37 9.47 -13.02
C GLN A 663 -9.49 9.16 -11.80
N ARG A 664 -10.14 8.93 -10.64
CA ARG A 664 -9.51 8.66 -9.34
C ARG A 664 -10.25 7.60 -8.54
N GLY A 665 -10.88 6.64 -9.24
CA GLY A 665 -11.68 5.60 -8.63
C GLY A 665 -10.93 4.87 -7.52
N ILE A 666 -11.43 4.95 -6.29
CA ILE A 666 -10.93 4.18 -5.16
C ILE A 666 -11.37 2.72 -5.28
N ASP A 667 -12.54 2.49 -5.88
CA ASP A 667 -13.09 1.16 -6.21
C ASP A 667 -12.22 0.38 -7.21
N MET A 668 -11.39 1.09 -7.98
CA MET A 668 -10.42 0.47 -8.89
C MET A 668 -9.09 0.08 -8.22
N LYS A 669 -8.88 0.45 -6.95
CA LYS A 669 -7.75 0.01 -6.14
C LYS A 669 -8.19 -1.19 -5.29
N LYS A 670 -7.48 -2.33 -5.39
CA LYS A 670 -7.79 -3.59 -4.68
C LYS A 670 -8.07 -3.37 -3.18
N LEU A 671 -9.05 -4.11 -2.66
CA LEU A 671 -9.52 -4.11 -1.26
C LEU A 671 -8.36 -4.12 -0.23
N PRO A 672 -8.42 -3.32 0.84
CA PRO A 672 -7.72 -3.66 2.06
C PRO A 672 -8.43 -4.84 2.73
N THR A 673 -7.72 -5.94 2.96
CA THR A 673 -8.20 -7.06 3.80
C THR A 673 -8.13 -6.65 5.27
N LYS A 674 -9.03 -5.76 5.70
CA LYS A 674 -9.47 -5.78 7.09
C LYS A 674 -10.80 -6.52 7.09
N GLY A 675 -10.82 -7.70 7.71
CA GLY A 675 -12.08 -8.37 7.99
C GLY A 675 -12.96 -7.44 8.85
N PHE A 676 -14.24 -7.38 8.51
CA PHE A 676 -15.24 -6.67 9.30
C PHE A 676 -15.17 -7.12 10.77
N SER A 677 -15.30 -6.18 11.69
CA SER A 677 -15.77 -6.56 13.02
C SER A 677 -17.16 -7.19 12.88
N LYS A 678 -17.51 -8.07 13.81
CA LYS A 678 -18.81 -8.77 13.81
C LYS A 678 -19.99 -7.78 13.81
N GLU A 679 -19.82 -6.61 14.42
CA GLU A 679 -20.81 -5.54 14.49
C GLU A 679 -20.99 -4.82 13.14
N GLU A 680 -19.90 -4.54 12.41
CA GLU A 680 -19.97 -3.94 11.07
C GLU A 680 -20.63 -4.88 10.05
N ALA A 681 -20.35 -6.19 10.13
CA ALA A 681 -21.01 -7.20 9.29
C ALA A 681 -22.51 -7.34 9.60
N LEU A 682 -22.91 -7.15 10.87
CA LEU A 682 -24.31 -7.19 11.31
C LEU A 682 -25.10 -5.94 10.88
N LEU A 683 -24.47 -4.76 10.90
CA LEU A 683 -25.09 -3.52 10.41
C LEU A 683 -25.29 -3.53 8.88
N ALA A 684 -24.29 -4.00 8.13
CA ALA A 684 -24.38 -4.14 6.67
C ALA A 684 -25.46 -5.16 6.24
N SER A 685 -25.55 -6.30 6.94
CA SER A 685 -26.58 -7.32 6.65
C SER A 685 -27.99 -6.91 7.08
N GLY A 686 -28.13 -6.12 8.17
CA GLY A 686 -29.40 -5.56 8.61
C GLY A 686 -30.01 -4.58 7.60
N PHE A 687 -29.18 -3.79 6.92
CA PHE A 687 -29.63 -2.83 5.92
C PHE A 687 -30.16 -3.53 4.65
N VAL A 688 -29.42 -4.52 4.15
CA VAL A 688 -29.83 -5.35 3.00
C VAL A 688 -31.14 -6.09 3.29
N ALA A 689 -31.32 -6.59 4.52
CA ALA A 689 -32.55 -7.26 4.94
C ALA A 689 -33.77 -6.31 5.00
N LEU A 690 -33.58 -5.06 5.44
CA LEU A 690 -34.64 -4.04 5.49
C LEU A 690 -35.09 -3.61 4.08
N THR A 691 -34.14 -3.40 3.15
CA THR A 691 -34.48 -3.03 1.77
C THR A 691 -35.15 -4.19 1.01
N LEU A 692 -34.73 -5.44 1.25
CA LEU A 692 -35.38 -6.62 0.68
C LEU A 692 -36.77 -6.86 1.27
N ALA A 693 -36.97 -6.56 2.56
CA ALA A 693 -38.28 -6.69 3.19
C ALA A 693 -39.30 -5.72 2.59
N GLU A 694 -38.91 -4.49 2.25
CA GLU A 694 -39.81 -3.51 1.61
C GLU A 694 -40.20 -3.90 0.17
N GLU A 695 -39.29 -4.52 -0.59
CA GLU A 695 -39.59 -5.03 -1.94
C GLU A 695 -40.42 -6.33 -1.92
N LEU A 696 -40.26 -7.17 -0.88
CA LEU A 696 -40.98 -8.44 -0.75
C LEU A 696 -42.33 -8.32 -0.04
N LEU A 697 -42.57 -7.30 0.78
CA LEU A 697 -43.83 -7.11 1.48
C LEU A 697 -45.04 -7.06 0.53
N PRO A 698 -45.02 -6.32 -0.60
CA PRO A 698 -46.13 -6.29 -1.55
C PRO A 698 -46.37 -7.66 -2.22
N LEU A 699 -45.32 -8.45 -2.45
CA LEU A 699 -45.43 -9.80 -3.03
C LEU A 699 -45.98 -10.80 -2.02
N MET A 700 -45.71 -10.63 -0.74
CA MET A 700 -46.26 -11.48 0.33
C MET A 700 -47.74 -11.23 0.62
N PHE A 701 -48.28 -10.05 0.28
CA PHE A 701 -49.72 -9.77 0.39
C PHE A 701 -50.54 -10.22 -0.84
N VAL A 702 -49.89 -10.75 -1.87
CA VAL A 702 -50.55 -11.29 -3.08
C VAL A 702 -50.63 -12.83 -3.06
N PHE A 703 -50.08 -13.49 -2.03
CA PHE A 703 -50.19 -14.94 -1.81
C PHE A 703 -51.16 -15.31 -0.69
#